data_AF-A0A954T6A0-F1
#
_entry.id   AF-A0A954T6A0-F1
#
_cell.length_a   1.000
_cell.length_b   1.000
_cell.length_c   1.000
_cell.angle_alpha   90.00
_cell.angle_beta   90.00
_cell.angle_gamma   90.00
#
_symmetry.space_group_name_H-M   'P 1'
#
loop_
_entity.id
_entity.type
_entity.pdbx_description
1 polymer ?
#
loop_
_entity_poly.entity_id
_entity_poly.type
_entity_poly.pdbx_seq_one_letter_code
_entity_poly.pdbx_strand_id
1 'polypeptide(L)'
;MLLAGVTDNGSVVDPITLDGLASNQEFASINGTGNNIDNPELGSTDEALPRLTSAEYEDGTSSPAGADRPSAREVSNAIAAVDSLAENDRYLTDFLWIWGQFIDHDIDLTENADPAEALPIEVPAGDPFFDPFNTGTETIDFNRSISEVDAEGVRQQINQITAFLDGSVVYGSDQERADELRTFEGGLLKTSEGNLLPFNEAGLANAGGTSDALFLAGDVRANENVALSSMHTIWVREHNRIATELAAQDPTLTDEQLYQQARAIVTGEIQSITYNEYLPALLGFDALSEYQGYDPSVDPSISNIFSTAAYRFGHSLLSPELQRLNSDGSVAAEGNLALQDAFFRPDQLVNNGVDSLLQGAATQIAQELDNQVVDDVRNFLFGPPGAGGFDLASLNIQRGRDHGLPDYNQARIDLGLAPVQSFSDITSDPDLAAKLEQLYGDVNNIDVWVGGLAEDHLPGSSMGELFQTVLVDQFERLRDGDRFYYENVFTGSQLQEIDNTTLADVIQRNSNVTGLQDNVFFAPTVEYVDLTQMQADNVTIRQRGSNVEIVDNRTRRVISSRTASDMDQLIIVGSDDVREQVTIAPMNPAMLPGGLVINTGDNDGDTLIFRGTGGRDSFIVDGTTVTMNGMVTQYSDVERIMLDAQQQSDNVVIADDVDARVMVNGQQPQNNNRRRPGNRPPQRQPQTAQVDMNNTNNRPPQASPVNNNTFTQTNQTQQNQRPVRRR
;
A
#
# COMPACT_ATOMS: atom_id res chain seq x y z
N MET A 1 -10.46 -44.14 12.30
CA MET A 1 -10.97 -44.62 10.99
C MET A 1 -10.69 -43.48 10.06
N LEU A 2 -9.63 -43.60 9.25
CA LEU A 2 -9.07 -42.50 8.45
C LEU A 2 -10.10 -41.98 7.45
N LEU A 3 -10.36 -40.67 7.50
CA LEU A 3 -10.94 -39.92 6.39
C LEU A 3 -9.82 -39.03 5.85
N ALA A 4 -9.12 -39.55 4.84
CA ALA A 4 -8.42 -38.69 3.90
C ALA A 4 -9.51 -37.99 3.08
N GLY A 5 -9.63 -36.68 3.23
CA GLY A 5 -10.30 -35.84 2.25
C GLY A 5 -9.45 -35.86 0.99
N VAL A 6 -9.91 -36.56 -0.03
CA VAL A 6 -9.36 -36.45 -1.38
C VAL A 6 -9.98 -35.19 -1.98
N THR A 7 -9.20 -34.11 -2.06
CA THR A 7 -9.41 -33.10 -3.09
C THR A 7 -8.85 -33.68 -4.39
N ASP A 8 -9.71 -33.88 -5.39
CA ASP A 8 -9.34 -34.36 -6.72
C ASP A 8 -8.85 -33.17 -7.54
N ASN A 9 -7.71 -32.57 -7.14
CA ASN A 9 -6.95 -31.60 -7.91
C ASN A 9 -5.47 -31.90 -7.63
N GLY A 10 -4.70 -32.15 -8.68
CA GLY A 10 -3.32 -32.66 -8.61
C GLY A 10 -2.26 -31.74 -7.99
N SER A 11 -2.64 -30.77 -7.16
CA SER A 11 -1.75 -30.02 -6.28
C SER A 11 -1.68 -30.76 -4.94
N VAL A 12 -0.63 -31.56 -4.76
CA VAL A 12 -0.23 -31.97 -3.41
C VAL A 12 0.23 -30.69 -2.73
N VAL A 13 -0.59 -30.13 -1.85
CA VAL A 13 -0.14 -29.09 -0.92
C VAL A 13 0.87 -29.79 -0.01
N ASP A 14 2.14 -29.45 -0.16
CA ASP A 14 3.17 -30.00 0.72
C ASP A 14 2.86 -29.54 2.15
N PRO A 15 2.90 -30.44 3.15
CA PRO A 15 2.64 -30.06 4.53
C PRO A 15 3.70 -29.07 5.02
N ILE A 16 3.27 -28.09 5.83
CA ILE A 16 4.16 -27.05 6.40
C ILE A 16 5.40 -27.69 7.02
N THR A 17 6.59 -27.26 6.62
CA THR A 17 7.82 -27.89 7.12
C THR A 17 8.17 -27.36 8.51
N LEU A 18 8.12 -28.21 9.53
CA LEU A 18 8.57 -27.88 10.89
C LEU A 18 10.11 -27.90 11.02
N ASP A 19 10.81 -26.92 10.44
CA ASP A 19 12.19 -26.62 10.84
C ASP A 19 12.20 -25.66 12.04
N GLY A 20 11.66 -26.13 13.17
CA GLY A 20 12.05 -25.70 14.51
C GLY A 20 11.70 -24.27 14.95
N LEU A 21 10.40 -23.96 15.11
CA LEU A 21 10.00 -22.96 16.10
C LEU A 21 10.33 -23.52 17.49
N ALA A 22 11.33 -22.93 18.17
CA ALA A 22 11.82 -23.46 19.43
C ALA A 22 10.72 -23.41 20.50
N SER A 23 10.69 -24.37 21.43
CA SER A 23 9.68 -24.41 22.53
C SER A 23 9.68 -23.17 23.45
N ASN A 24 10.65 -22.27 23.30
CA ASN A 24 10.83 -21.03 24.05
C ASN A 24 10.81 -19.78 23.15
N GLN A 25 10.23 -19.88 21.95
CA GLN A 25 10.08 -18.74 21.06
C GLN A 25 9.13 -17.71 21.68
N GLU A 26 9.54 -16.46 21.62
CA GLU A 26 8.72 -15.31 21.98
C GLU A 26 7.76 -15.03 20.83
N PHE A 27 6.51 -14.71 21.16
CA PHE A 27 5.48 -14.33 20.18
C PHE A 27 5.07 -12.87 20.44
N ALA A 28 4.65 -12.18 19.38
CA ALA A 28 4.09 -10.84 19.49
C ALA A 28 2.94 -10.83 20.52
N SER A 29 2.86 -9.79 21.33
CA SER A 29 1.70 -9.58 22.20
C SER A 29 0.45 -9.29 21.36
N ILE A 30 -0.74 -9.40 21.96
CA ILE A 30 -2.00 -9.09 21.26
C ILE A 30 -2.16 -7.58 21.03
N ASN A 31 -1.61 -6.75 21.92
CA ASN A 31 -1.75 -5.29 21.87
C ASN A 31 -0.47 -4.58 21.39
N GLY A 32 0.49 -5.32 20.81
CA GLY A 32 1.75 -4.76 20.29
C GLY A 32 2.80 -4.38 21.33
N THR A 33 2.46 -4.30 22.63
CA THR A 33 3.42 -3.94 23.69
C THR A 33 4.60 -4.91 23.74
N GLY A 34 5.82 -4.37 23.87
CA GLY A 34 7.06 -5.14 23.99
C GLY A 34 7.67 -5.55 22.66
N ASN A 35 7.13 -5.11 21.53
CA ASN A 35 7.77 -5.28 20.23
C ASN A 35 9.16 -4.61 20.24
N ASN A 36 9.22 -3.30 20.51
CA ASN A 36 10.49 -2.62 20.75
C ASN A 36 10.98 -2.84 22.19
N ILE A 37 12.20 -3.36 22.35
CA ILE A 37 12.73 -3.73 23.68
C ILE A 37 13.05 -2.49 24.54
N ASP A 38 13.52 -1.42 23.91
CA ASP A 38 13.95 -0.20 24.61
C ASP A 38 12.78 0.76 24.86
N ASN A 39 11.76 0.74 23.98
CA ASN A 39 10.53 1.53 24.09
C ASN A 39 9.28 0.63 23.94
N PRO A 40 8.85 -0.09 25.00
CA PRO A 40 7.84 -1.14 24.88
C PRO A 40 6.46 -0.72 24.38
N GLU A 41 6.07 0.55 24.47
CA GLU A 41 4.76 1.03 24.01
C GLU A 41 4.76 1.43 22.53
N LEU A 42 5.93 1.53 21.90
CA LEU A 42 6.07 1.97 20.51
C LEU A 42 5.32 1.01 19.56
N GLY A 43 4.31 1.54 18.87
CA GLY A 43 3.42 0.77 17.99
C GLY A 43 2.33 -0.05 18.69
N SER A 44 2.20 0.03 20.02
CA SER A 44 1.10 -0.61 20.75
C SER A 44 -0.23 0.15 20.59
N THR A 45 -1.33 -0.48 21.01
CA THR A 45 -2.67 0.13 21.03
C THR A 45 -2.72 1.40 21.88
N ASP A 46 -3.61 2.32 21.52
CA ASP A 46 -3.89 3.58 22.23
C ASP A 46 -2.72 4.58 22.26
N GLU A 47 -1.77 4.47 21.34
CA GLU A 47 -0.70 5.44 21.14
C GLU A 47 -1.12 6.58 20.19
N ALA A 48 -0.54 7.76 20.39
CA ALA A 48 -0.76 8.89 19.51
C ALA A 48 -0.16 8.65 18.12
N LEU A 49 -0.87 9.07 17.07
CA LEU A 49 -0.36 9.08 15.70
C LEU A 49 0.77 10.13 15.57
N PRO A 50 2.04 9.75 15.39
CA PRO A 50 3.11 10.72 15.14
C PRO A 50 2.83 11.55 13.90
N ARG A 51 3.40 12.75 13.85
CA ARG A 51 3.26 13.65 12.71
C ARG A 51 4.54 13.73 11.90
N LEU A 52 4.44 13.38 10.61
CA LEU A 52 5.48 13.67 9.61
C LEU A 52 5.35 15.09 9.05
N THR A 53 4.19 15.72 9.24
CA THR A 53 3.89 17.06 8.78
C THR A 53 3.50 17.99 9.93
N SER A 54 3.49 19.29 9.68
CA SER A 54 3.04 20.29 10.63
C SER A 54 1.57 20.10 11.04
N ALA A 55 1.23 20.45 12.28
CA ALA A 55 -0.15 20.47 12.77
C ALA A 55 -0.76 21.86 12.52
N GLU A 56 -1.71 21.98 11.59
CA GLU A 56 -2.32 23.25 11.18
C GLU A 56 -3.76 23.41 11.66
N TYR A 57 -3.93 23.48 12.97
CA TYR A 57 -5.19 23.95 13.55
C TYR A 57 -5.32 25.48 13.41
N GLU A 58 -6.54 25.99 13.21
CA GLU A 58 -6.80 27.43 13.02
C GLU A 58 -6.29 28.29 14.20
N ASP A 59 -6.44 27.77 15.42
CA ASP A 59 -5.96 28.42 16.66
C ASP A 59 -4.56 27.96 17.08
N GLY A 60 -3.90 27.14 16.25
CA GLY A 60 -2.61 26.51 16.51
C GLY A 60 -2.64 25.40 17.56
N THR A 61 -3.82 24.95 18.00
CA THR A 61 -3.95 23.93 19.06
C THR A 61 -4.97 22.85 18.77
N SER A 62 -6.21 23.19 18.41
CA SER A 62 -7.28 22.20 18.29
C SER A 62 -8.47 22.61 17.41
N SER A 63 -8.64 23.89 17.07
CA SER A 63 -9.73 24.33 16.19
C SER A 63 -9.47 23.79 14.76
N PRO A 64 -10.42 23.07 14.14
CA PRO A 64 -10.20 22.35 12.88
C PRO A 64 -9.56 23.21 11.78
N ALA A 65 -8.73 22.58 10.95
CA ALA A 65 -8.05 23.24 9.84
C ALA A 65 -9.03 23.69 8.75
N GLY A 66 -8.55 24.56 7.85
CA GLY A 66 -9.25 24.86 6.59
C GLY A 66 -10.54 25.67 6.74
N ALA A 67 -10.67 26.51 7.76
CA ALA A 67 -11.84 27.39 7.96
C ALA A 67 -12.12 28.33 6.76
N ASP A 68 -11.07 28.69 6.00
CA ASP A 68 -11.16 29.51 4.80
C ASP A 68 -11.33 28.69 3.50
N ARG A 69 -11.48 27.35 3.59
CA ARG A 69 -11.70 26.45 2.44
C ARG A 69 -13.20 26.23 2.22
N PRO A 70 -13.65 25.86 1.00
CA PRO A 70 -15.02 25.43 0.74
C PRO A 70 -15.46 24.28 1.67
N SER A 71 -16.76 24.09 1.84
CA SER A 71 -17.26 22.96 2.65
C SER A 71 -16.83 21.64 2.02
N ALA A 72 -16.58 20.61 2.83
CA ALA A 72 -16.14 19.31 2.32
C ALA A 72 -17.12 18.71 1.29
N ARG A 73 -18.43 18.97 1.44
CA ARG A 73 -19.46 18.56 0.48
C ARG A 73 -19.44 19.36 -0.82
N GLU A 74 -19.13 20.65 -0.76
CA GLU A 74 -18.89 21.44 -1.98
C GLU A 74 -17.69 20.90 -2.76
N VAL A 75 -16.59 20.58 -2.07
CA VAL A 75 -15.40 19.97 -2.65
C VAL A 75 -15.74 18.61 -3.29
N SER A 76 -16.40 17.72 -2.55
CA SER A 76 -16.82 16.40 -3.05
C SER A 76 -17.70 16.50 -4.31
N ASN A 77 -18.68 17.41 -4.34
CA ASN A 77 -19.53 17.62 -5.50
C ASN A 77 -18.78 18.11 -6.74
N ALA A 78 -17.73 18.92 -6.56
CA ALA A 78 -16.96 19.49 -7.66
C ALA A 78 -15.86 18.57 -8.18
N ILE A 79 -15.24 17.80 -7.29
CA ILE A 79 -14.01 17.04 -7.56
C ILE A 79 -14.23 15.52 -7.56
N ALA A 80 -15.05 15.01 -6.64
CA ALA A 80 -15.23 13.57 -6.46
C ALA A 80 -16.44 12.96 -7.17
N ALA A 81 -17.30 13.78 -7.79
CA ALA A 81 -18.40 13.27 -8.58
C ALA A 81 -17.90 12.53 -9.83
N VAL A 82 -18.45 11.34 -10.07
CA VAL A 82 -18.06 10.51 -11.23
C VAL A 82 -18.58 11.15 -12.53
N ASP A 83 -17.66 11.53 -13.40
CA ASP A 83 -17.92 11.89 -14.79
C ASP A 83 -17.95 10.63 -15.68
N SER A 84 -17.09 9.65 -15.37
CA SER A 84 -17.08 8.32 -15.99
C SER A 84 -16.43 7.28 -15.08
N LEU A 85 -16.96 6.04 -15.11
CA LEU A 85 -16.36 4.89 -14.44
C LEU A 85 -15.15 4.39 -15.27
N ALA A 86 -13.98 4.96 -15.00
CA ALA A 86 -12.72 4.51 -15.60
C ALA A 86 -12.23 3.24 -14.89
N GLU A 87 -11.87 2.24 -15.68
CA GLU A 87 -11.17 1.06 -15.17
C GLU A 87 -9.70 1.43 -14.92
N ASN A 88 -9.09 0.81 -13.90
CA ASN A 88 -7.69 1.01 -13.58
C ASN A 88 -6.76 0.66 -14.75
N ASP A 89 -5.91 1.59 -15.14
CA ASP A 89 -5.03 1.53 -16.33
C ASP A 89 -3.87 0.54 -16.20
N ARG A 90 -3.58 0.09 -14.97
CA ARG A 90 -2.62 -0.96 -14.63
C ARG A 90 -3.27 -2.34 -14.48
N TYR A 91 -4.54 -2.46 -14.87
CA TYR A 91 -5.31 -3.73 -14.82
C TYR A 91 -5.39 -4.31 -13.40
N LEU A 92 -5.41 -3.45 -12.38
CA LEU A 92 -5.50 -3.89 -11.00
C LEU A 92 -6.94 -4.30 -10.66
N THR A 93 -7.10 -5.40 -9.93
CA THR A 93 -8.41 -5.98 -9.62
C THR A 93 -9.02 -5.37 -8.36
N ASP A 94 -10.29 -5.70 -8.10
CA ASP A 94 -10.96 -5.35 -6.84
C ASP A 94 -10.23 -5.90 -5.61
N PHE A 95 -9.36 -6.93 -5.73
CA PHE A 95 -8.52 -7.35 -4.60
C PHE A 95 -7.58 -6.24 -4.13
N LEU A 96 -7.21 -5.27 -4.97
CA LEU A 96 -6.37 -4.14 -4.56
C LEU A 96 -7.02 -3.35 -3.42
N TRP A 97 -8.28 -2.95 -3.55
CA TRP A 97 -8.96 -2.19 -2.50
C TRP A 97 -9.45 -3.09 -1.35
N ILE A 98 -9.82 -4.35 -1.62
CA ILE A 98 -10.24 -5.29 -0.56
C ILE A 98 -9.07 -5.58 0.38
N TRP A 99 -7.89 -5.87 -0.18
CA TRP A 99 -6.68 -6.10 0.61
C TRP A 99 -6.22 -4.81 1.28
N GLY A 100 -6.21 -3.67 0.56
CA GLY A 100 -5.88 -2.38 1.15
C GLY A 100 -6.72 -2.06 2.38
N GLN A 101 -8.05 -2.27 2.30
CA GLN A 101 -8.94 -2.11 3.45
C GLN A 101 -8.65 -3.13 4.57
N PHE A 102 -8.40 -4.39 4.22
CA PHE A 102 -8.05 -5.42 5.20
C PHE A 102 -6.77 -5.07 5.98
N ILE A 103 -5.77 -4.48 5.30
CA ILE A 103 -4.52 -4.04 5.90
C ILE A 103 -4.68 -2.74 6.70
N ASP A 104 -5.46 -1.76 6.23
CA ASP A 104 -5.84 -0.56 7.01
C ASP A 104 -6.43 -0.99 8.36
N HIS A 105 -7.29 -1.99 8.33
CA HIS A 105 -7.94 -2.53 9.53
C HIS A 105 -7.01 -3.35 10.44
N ASP A 106 -5.77 -3.63 10.01
CA ASP A 106 -4.73 -4.28 10.82
C ASP A 106 -3.83 -3.27 11.52
N ILE A 107 -3.68 -2.06 10.96
CA ILE A 107 -2.64 -1.11 11.36
C ILE A 107 -3.18 0.20 11.95
N ASP A 108 -4.39 0.64 11.59
CA ASP A 108 -4.98 1.84 12.17
C ASP A 108 -6.50 1.86 12.39
N LEU A 109 -6.88 2.47 13.50
CA LEU A 109 -8.26 2.75 13.89
C LEU A 109 -8.30 4.01 14.75
N THR A 110 -9.03 5.02 14.29
CA THR A 110 -9.32 6.22 15.11
C THR A 110 -10.83 6.42 15.20
N GLU A 111 -11.41 6.01 16.33
CA GLU A 111 -12.84 6.19 16.62
C GLU A 111 -13.17 7.66 16.96
N ASN A 112 -14.46 7.92 17.15
CA ASN A 112 -14.94 9.23 17.58
C ASN A 112 -14.65 9.47 19.06
N ALA A 113 -14.49 10.73 19.45
CA ALA A 113 -14.34 11.11 20.85
C ALA A 113 -15.57 10.73 21.70
N ASP A 114 -15.34 10.33 22.96
CA ASP A 114 -16.38 10.16 23.98
C ASP A 114 -16.12 11.09 25.17
N PRO A 115 -17.00 12.07 25.45
CA PRO A 115 -18.27 12.36 24.78
C PRO A 115 -18.10 12.93 23.36
N ALA A 116 -19.08 12.66 22.49
CA ALA A 116 -19.07 13.08 21.10
C ALA A 116 -18.88 14.60 20.93
N GLU A 117 -17.91 14.97 20.09
CA GLU A 117 -17.59 16.34 19.70
C GLU A 117 -18.08 16.59 18.26
N ALA A 118 -19.23 17.24 18.10
CA ALA A 118 -19.81 17.48 16.77
C ALA A 118 -18.98 18.48 15.93
N LEU A 119 -18.71 18.11 14.68
CA LEU A 119 -18.10 18.96 13.65
C LEU A 119 -18.82 18.70 12.31
N PRO A 120 -20.11 19.05 12.19
CA PRO A 120 -20.94 18.69 11.05
C PRO A 120 -20.43 19.33 9.74
N ILE A 121 -20.65 18.65 8.63
CA ILE A 121 -20.25 19.10 7.29
C ILE A 121 -21.40 19.92 6.70
N GLU A 122 -21.11 21.18 6.35
CA GLU A 122 -22.11 22.06 5.72
C GLU A 122 -22.46 21.59 4.31
N VAL A 123 -23.77 21.42 4.05
CA VAL A 123 -24.30 21.01 2.74
C VAL A 123 -24.66 22.26 1.92
N PRO A 124 -24.18 22.37 0.66
CA PRO A 124 -24.57 23.48 -0.22
C PRO A 124 -26.10 23.54 -0.41
N ALA A 125 -26.64 24.76 -0.42
CA ALA A 125 -28.07 24.96 -0.63
C ALA A 125 -28.52 24.37 -1.97
N GLY A 126 -29.53 23.51 -1.92
CA GLY A 126 -30.07 22.85 -3.12
C GLY A 126 -29.25 21.64 -3.59
N ASP A 127 -28.34 21.11 -2.75
CA ASP A 127 -27.69 19.82 -3.00
C ASP A 127 -28.75 18.76 -3.33
N PRO A 128 -28.62 18.05 -4.47
CA PRO A 128 -29.67 17.16 -4.95
C PRO A 128 -29.94 15.95 -4.05
N PHE A 129 -29.00 15.59 -3.18
CA PHE A 129 -29.08 14.42 -2.31
C PHE A 129 -29.39 14.83 -0.87
N PHE A 130 -28.63 15.79 -0.32
CA PHE A 130 -28.67 16.13 1.09
C PHE A 130 -29.49 17.39 1.42
N ASP A 131 -29.76 18.29 0.46
CA ASP A 131 -30.67 19.44 0.62
C ASP A 131 -31.60 19.64 -0.59
N PRO A 132 -32.39 18.62 -0.99
CA PRO A 132 -33.19 18.68 -2.23
C PRO A 132 -34.32 19.73 -2.18
N PHE A 133 -34.63 20.26 -1.01
CA PHE A 133 -35.63 21.32 -0.80
C PHE A 133 -35.02 22.72 -0.74
N ASN A 134 -33.69 22.85 -0.94
CA ASN A 134 -32.97 24.11 -0.97
C ASN A 134 -33.24 24.95 0.29
N THR A 135 -33.12 24.31 1.45
CA THR A 135 -33.28 24.96 2.76
C THR A 135 -32.06 25.81 3.12
N GLY A 136 -30.87 25.39 2.67
CA GLY A 136 -29.59 25.99 3.03
C GLY A 136 -29.20 25.79 4.49
N THR A 137 -29.79 24.81 5.18
CA THR A 137 -29.53 24.54 6.61
C THR A 137 -29.19 23.08 6.92
N GLU A 138 -29.21 22.20 5.92
CA GLU A 138 -28.87 20.79 6.11
C GLU A 138 -27.36 20.60 6.32
N THR A 139 -27.01 19.54 7.05
CA THR A 139 -25.63 19.15 7.30
C THR A 139 -25.49 17.63 7.22
N ILE A 140 -24.30 17.15 6.90
CA ILE A 140 -23.94 15.73 7.09
C ILE A 140 -23.30 15.60 8.48
N ASP A 141 -23.78 14.64 9.27
CA ASP A 141 -23.28 14.41 10.63
C ASP A 141 -21.81 13.98 10.60
N PHE A 142 -21.00 14.56 11.48
CA PHE A 142 -19.59 14.20 11.65
C PHE A 142 -19.18 14.53 13.09
N ASN A 143 -18.38 13.64 13.70
CA ASN A 143 -17.82 13.82 15.04
C ASN A 143 -16.30 13.78 14.99
N ARG A 144 -15.67 14.62 15.80
CA ARG A 144 -14.22 14.65 15.95
C ARG A 144 -13.71 13.33 16.52
N SER A 145 -12.52 12.96 16.07
CA SER A 145 -11.81 11.77 16.52
C SER A 145 -11.39 11.86 17.99
N ILE A 146 -11.28 10.71 18.64
CA ILE A 146 -10.62 10.61 19.95
C ILE A 146 -9.21 11.21 19.87
N SER A 147 -8.79 11.86 20.94
CA SER A 147 -7.53 12.59 20.96
C SER A 147 -6.97 12.73 22.35
N GLU A 148 -5.66 12.94 22.41
CA GLU A 148 -4.97 13.52 23.55
C GLU A 148 -4.39 14.90 23.21
N VAL A 149 -3.73 15.51 24.19
CA VAL A 149 -3.09 16.82 24.04
C VAL A 149 -1.63 16.67 24.42
N ASP A 150 -0.74 17.08 23.52
CA ASP A 150 0.70 17.00 23.73
C ASP A 150 1.23 18.06 24.73
N ALA A 151 2.55 18.09 24.92
CA ALA A 151 3.20 19.00 25.86
C ALA A 151 3.06 20.49 25.48
N GLU A 152 2.83 20.77 24.20
CA GLU A 152 2.65 22.10 23.62
C GLU A 152 1.19 22.56 23.66
N GLY A 153 0.26 21.66 23.99
CA GLY A 153 -1.18 21.96 24.03
C GLY A 153 -1.90 21.69 22.71
N VAL A 154 -1.28 20.95 21.78
CA VAL A 154 -1.83 20.62 20.47
C VAL A 154 -2.53 19.27 20.52
N ARG A 155 -3.68 19.17 19.83
CA ARG A 155 -4.49 17.96 19.75
C ARG A 155 -3.81 16.90 18.87
N GLN A 156 -3.62 15.70 19.42
CA GLN A 156 -3.08 14.52 18.74
C GLN A 156 -4.11 13.40 18.73
N GLN A 157 -4.31 12.76 17.59
CA GLN A 157 -5.25 11.65 17.45
C GLN A 157 -4.60 10.33 17.81
N ILE A 158 -5.41 9.39 18.27
CA ILE A 158 -4.95 8.12 18.84
C ILE A 158 -5.24 6.99 17.85
N ASN A 159 -4.27 6.11 17.68
CA ASN A 159 -4.49 4.81 17.08
C ASN A 159 -4.93 3.82 18.16
N GLN A 160 -6.12 3.26 18.05
CA GLN A 160 -6.70 2.37 19.07
C GLN A 160 -6.37 0.89 18.84
N ILE A 161 -5.71 0.58 17.72
CA ILE A 161 -5.21 -0.76 17.41
C ILE A 161 -3.68 -0.74 17.29
N THR A 162 -3.07 -1.92 17.19
CA THR A 162 -1.63 -2.05 16.99
C THR A 162 -1.20 -1.42 15.67
N ALA A 163 -0.02 -0.80 15.62
CA ALA A 163 0.50 -0.26 14.36
C ALA A 163 1.04 -1.35 13.42
N PHE A 164 1.43 -2.50 13.96
CA PHE A 164 2.12 -3.56 13.23
C PHE A 164 1.19 -4.31 12.26
N LEU A 165 1.77 -4.82 11.17
CA LEU A 165 1.14 -5.85 10.35
C LEU A 165 1.24 -7.21 11.06
N ASP A 166 0.58 -7.34 12.20
CA ASP A 166 0.70 -8.52 13.08
C ASP A 166 -0.53 -9.45 13.00
N GLY A 167 -1.47 -9.17 12.09
CA GLY A 167 -2.70 -9.92 11.92
C GLY A 167 -3.73 -9.64 13.03
N SER A 168 -3.61 -8.55 13.79
CA SER A 168 -4.64 -8.06 14.71
C SER A 168 -6.04 -7.97 14.06
N VAL A 169 -6.13 -7.75 12.75
CA VAL A 169 -7.38 -7.80 11.96
C VAL A 169 -8.08 -9.17 12.03
N VAL A 170 -7.32 -10.24 12.29
CA VAL A 170 -7.78 -11.62 12.54
C VAL A 170 -7.86 -11.92 14.03
N TYR A 171 -6.87 -11.50 14.82
CA TYR A 171 -6.65 -11.97 16.19
C TYR A 171 -7.13 -11.03 17.30
N GLY A 172 -7.46 -9.78 16.96
CA GLY A 172 -7.79 -8.70 17.89
C GLY A 172 -6.56 -7.92 18.33
N SER A 173 -6.80 -6.68 18.76
CA SER A 173 -5.80 -5.79 19.38
C SER A 173 -5.87 -5.80 20.92
N ASP A 174 -6.85 -6.50 21.50
CA ASP A 174 -7.03 -6.63 22.94
C ASP A 174 -7.28 -8.09 23.36
N GLN A 175 -6.88 -8.42 24.60
CA GLN A 175 -6.96 -9.80 25.10
C GLN A 175 -8.40 -10.31 25.24
N GLU A 176 -9.37 -9.45 25.53
CA GLU A 176 -10.78 -9.87 25.68
C GLU A 176 -11.34 -10.34 24.34
N ARG A 177 -11.11 -9.58 23.27
CA ARG A 177 -11.48 -9.98 21.92
C ARG A 177 -10.70 -11.20 21.44
N ALA A 178 -9.38 -11.24 21.66
CA ALA A 178 -8.56 -12.38 21.26
C ALA A 178 -9.00 -13.68 21.93
N ASP A 179 -9.32 -13.63 23.23
CA ASP A 179 -9.86 -14.78 23.96
C ASP A 179 -11.25 -15.18 23.45
N GLU A 180 -12.11 -14.20 23.15
CA GLU A 180 -13.46 -14.47 22.63
C GLU A 180 -13.42 -15.11 21.23
N LEU A 181 -12.38 -14.87 20.44
CA LEU A 181 -12.24 -15.48 19.12
C LEU A 181 -11.74 -16.93 19.17
N ARG A 182 -11.22 -17.41 20.32
CA ARG A 182 -10.57 -18.72 20.44
C ARG A 182 -11.50 -19.83 20.95
N THR A 183 -11.29 -21.06 20.48
CA THR A 183 -11.94 -22.24 21.04
C THR A 183 -11.26 -22.73 22.33
N PHE A 184 -9.99 -22.37 22.52
CA PHE A 184 -9.07 -22.97 23.51
C PHE A 184 -8.95 -24.49 23.40
N GLU A 185 -9.22 -25.03 22.21
CA GLU A 185 -9.03 -26.43 21.86
C GLU A 185 -8.37 -26.56 20.48
N GLY A 186 -7.21 -27.22 20.43
CA GLY A 186 -6.49 -27.51 19.19
C GLY A 186 -5.79 -26.29 18.57
N GLY A 187 -5.68 -25.19 19.31
CA GLY A 187 -5.14 -23.93 18.81
C GLY A 187 -6.05 -23.24 17.80
N LEU A 188 -7.37 -23.51 17.82
CA LEU A 188 -8.31 -23.06 16.80
C LEU A 188 -9.01 -21.76 17.17
N LEU A 189 -9.37 -20.99 16.14
CA LEU A 189 -10.34 -19.91 16.19
C LEU A 189 -11.77 -20.45 16.02
N LYS A 190 -12.73 -19.81 16.68
CA LYS A 190 -14.17 -20.12 16.57
C LYS A 190 -14.65 -19.84 15.15
N THR A 191 -15.60 -20.64 14.69
CA THR A 191 -16.30 -20.46 13.41
C THR A 191 -17.78 -20.77 13.58
N SER A 192 -18.64 -20.16 12.76
CA SER A 192 -20.06 -20.51 12.68
C SER A 192 -20.33 -21.58 11.60
N GLU A 193 -21.61 -21.89 11.37
CA GLU A 193 -22.02 -22.83 10.32
C GLU A 193 -21.50 -22.41 8.94
N GLY A 194 -21.07 -23.38 8.13
CA GLY A 194 -20.45 -23.09 6.82
C GLY A 194 -18.98 -22.66 6.90
N ASN A 195 -18.34 -22.81 8.07
CA ASN A 195 -16.96 -22.39 8.30
C ASN A 195 -16.79 -20.88 8.03
N LEU A 196 -17.78 -20.09 8.46
CA LEU A 196 -17.77 -18.63 8.42
C LEU A 196 -17.26 -18.09 9.77
N LEU A 197 -17.04 -16.78 9.85
CA LEU A 197 -16.71 -16.10 11.11
C LEU A 197 -17.74 -16.43 12.22
N PRO A 198 -17.32 -16.43 13.50
CA PRO A 198 -18.25 -16.58 14.61
C PRO A 198 -19.20 -15.37 14.66
N PHE A 199 -20.40 -15.53 15.23
CA PHE A 199 -21.30 -14.41 15.48
C PHE A 199 -20.93 -13.68 16.79
N ASN A 200 -21.27 -12.40 16.89
CA ASN A 200 -21.00 -11.55 18.06
C ASN A 200 -21.96 -11.84 19.23
N GLU A 201 -22.00 -13.10 19.69
CA GLU A 201 -22.87 -13.55 20.77
C GLU A 201 -22.51 -12.92 22.13
N ALA A 202 -21.24 -12.50 22.28
CA ALA A 202 -20.73 -11.81 23.47
C ALA A 202 -21.12 -10.31 23.52
N GLY A 203 -21.61 -9.74 22.41
CA GLY A 203 -22.00 -8.33 22.34
C GLY A 203 -20.82 -7.36 22.46
N LEU A 204 -19.65 -7.74 21.96
CA LEU A 204 -18.48 -6.86 21.89
C LEU A 204 -18.74 -5.70 20.91
N ALA A 205 -18.00 -4.60 21.07
CA ALA A 205 -18.13 -3.44 20.21
C ALA A 205 -17.80 -3.78 18.75
N ASN A 206 -18.69 -3.47 17.81
CA ASN A 206 -18.42 -3.58 16.38
C ASN A 206 -18.97 -2.32 15.69
N ALA A 207 -18.41 -2.00 14.53
CA ALA A 207 -19.09 -1.14 13.58
C ALA A 207 -20.44 -1.77 13.21
N GLY A 208 -21.50 -0.96 13.16
CA GLY A 208 -22.88 -1.46 13.02
C GLY A 208 -23.54 -1.91 14.33
N GLY A 209 -22.84 -1.86 15.47
CA GLY A 209 -23.37 -2.10 16.82
C GLY A 209 -23.05 -3.48 17.40
N THR A 210 -23.66 -3.83 18.53
CA THR A 210 -23.34 -5.04 19.32
C THR A 210 -24.29 -6.20 19.05
N SER A 211 -24.90 -6.28 17.85
CA SER A 211 -25.90 -7.30 17.55
C SER A 211 -25.26 -8.68 17.38
N ASP A 212 -25.91 -9.72 17.90
CA ASP A 212 -25.56 -11.13 17.68
C ASP A 212 -25.77 -11.61 16.23
N ALA A 213 -26.37 -10.78 15.36
CA ALA A 213 -26.50 -11.05 13.94
C ALA A 213 -25.24 -10.67 13.13
N LEU A 214 -24.34 -9.86 13.72
CA LEU A 214 -23.07 -9.48 13.10
C LEU A 214 -22.01 -10.55 13.37
N PHE A 215 -21.08 -10.72 12.44
CA PHE A 215 -19.88 -11.51 12.68
C PHE A 215 -18.97 -10.84 13.71
N LEU A 216 -18.13 -11.64 14.35
CA LEU A 216 -17.04 -11.20 15.21
C LEU A 216 -15.72 -11.62 14.56
N ALA A 217 -14.78 -10.68 14.47
CA ALA A 217 -13.41 -10.90 13.99
C ALA A 217 -12.44 -10.07 14.85
N GLY A 218 -11.15 -10.08 14.50
CA GLY A 218 -10.12 -9.31 15.20
C GLY A 218 -10.36 -7.80 15.15
N ASP A 219 -10.66 -7.26 13.97
CA ASP A 219 -11.05 -5.85 13.84
C ASP A 219 -12.57 -5.65 13.99
N VAL A 220 -12.96 -4.49 14.55
CA VAL A 220 -14.34 -4.13 14.87
C VAL A 220 -15.18 -3.81 13.62
N ARG A 221 -14.55 -3.51 12.48
CA ARG A 221 -15.16 -3.13 11.20
C ARG A 221 -15.32 -4.29 10.23
N ALA A 222 -15.06 -5.54 10.63
CA ALA A 222 -15.12 -6.71 9.76
C ALA A 222 -16.45 -6.94 9.02
N ASN A 223 -17.55 -6.32 9.50
CA ASN A 223 -18.88 -6.40 8.88
C ASN A 223 -19.19 -5.23 7.93
N GLU A 224 -18.27 -4.29 7.73
CA GLU A 224 -18.52 -3.09 6.93
C GLU A 224 -19.06 -3.46 5.57
N ASN A 225 -18.38 -4.29 4.79
CA ASN A 225 -18.91 -4.84 3.54
C ASN A 225 -18.61 -6.34 3.41
N VAL A 226 -19.38 -7.04 2.56
CA VAL A 226 -19.28 -8.50 2.44
C VAL A 226 -17.98 -8.99 1.81
N ALA A 227 -17.31 -8.18 0.97
CA ALA A 227 -16.03 -8.56 0.38
C ALA A 227 -14.92 -8.57 1.45
N LEU A 228 -14.90 -7.55 2.32
CA LEU A 228 -14.04 -7.52 3.50
C LEU A 228 -14.34 -8.69 4.44
N SER A 229 -15.61 -8.95 4.76
CA SER A 229 -16.00 -10.10 5.59
C SER A 229 -15.56 -11.45 4.99
N SER A 230 -15.55 -11.58 3.66
CA SER A 230 -15.00 -12.76 2.97
C SER A 230 -13.50 -12.89 3.22
N MET A 231 -12.73 -11.79 3.17
CA MET A 231 -11.30 -11.81 3.47
C MET A 231 -11.00 -12.25 4.90
N HIS A 232 -11.68 -11.67 5.90
CA HIS A 232 -11.57 -12.12 7.29
C HIS A 232 -11.89 -13.62 7.46
N THR A 233 -12.92 -14.10 6.75
CA THR A 233 -13.30 -15.51 6.79
C THR A 233 -12.18 -16.40 6.26
N ILE A 234 -11.54 -16.05 5.13
CA ILE A 234 -10.45 -16.83 4.54
C ILE A 234 -9.26 -16.92 5.49
N TRP A 235 -8.89 -15.84 6.17
CA TRP A 235 -7.76 -15.86 7.10
C TRP A 235 -8.02 -16.63 8.40
N VAL A 236 -9.25 -16.64 8.90
CA VAL A 236 -9.64 -17.55 10.01
C VAL A 236 -9.54 -19.02 9.59
N ARG A 237 -9.91 -19.34 8.34
CA ARG A 237 -9.77 -20.69 7.80
C ARG A 237 -8.31 -21.10 7.67
N GLU A 238 -7.45 -20.20 7.19
CA GLU A 238 -6.03 -20.49 7.04
C GLU A 238 -5.35 -20.76 8.39
N HIS A 239 -5.65 -19.94 9.40
CA HIS A 239 -5.21 -20.21 10.77
C HIS A 239 -5.61 -21.61 11.24
N ASN A 240 -6.89 -21.96 11.09
CA ASN A 240 -7.40 -23.26 11.53
C ASN A 240 -6.81 -24.44 10.74
N ARG A 241 -6.52 -24.25 9.45
CA ARG A 241 -5.81 -25.23 8.60
C ARG A 241 -4.40 -25.46 9.15
N ILE A 242 -3.63 -24.39 9.33
CA ILE A 242 -2.25 -24.43 9.83
C ILE A 242 -2.20 -25.08 11.23
N ALA A 243 -3.05 -24.63 12.17
CA ALA A 243 -3.11 -25.20 13.52
C ALA A 243 -3.41 -26.72 13.51
N THR A 244 -4.32 -27.15 12.64
CA THR A 244 -4.66 -28.58 12.47
C THR A 244 -3.47 -29.38 11.93
N GLU A 245 -2.73 -28.83 10.96
CA GLU A 245 -1.54 -29.47 10.39
C GLU A 245 -0.41 -29.56 11.42
N LEU A 246 -0.15 -28.49 12.16
CA LEU A 246 0.83 -28.46 13.25
C LEU A 246 0.50 -29.53 14.31
N ALA A 247 -0.77 -29.65 14.71
CA ALA A 247 -1.22 -30.67 15.66
C ALA A 247 -1.06 -32.11 15.13
N ALA A 248 -1.21 -32.30 13.82
CA ALA A 248 -0.99 -33.60 13.18
C ALA A 248 0.50 -33.98 13.09
N GLN A 249 1.37 -32.99 12.89
CA GLN A 249 2.82 -33.17 12.80
C GLN A 249 3.48 -33.37 14.17
N ASP A 250 3.10 -32.57 15.17
CA ASP A 250 3.53 -32.73 16.56
C ASP A 250 2.34 -32.77 17.54
N PRO A 251 1.82 -33.97 17.83
CA PRO A 251 0.72 -34.15 18.78
C PRO A 251 1.05 -33.80 20.24
N THR A 252 2.29 -33.36 20.55
CA THR A 252 2.70 -32.97 21.90
C THR A 252 2.51 -31.49 22.20
N LEU A 253 2.27 -30.68 21.17
CA LEU A 253 1.99 -29.25 21.31
C LEU A 253 0.69 -29.01 22.10
N THR A 254 0.72 -28.01 22.99
CA THR A 254 -0.48 -27.55 23.69
C THR A 254 -1.36 -26.69 22.78
N ASP A 255 -2.62 -26.45 23.19
CA ASP A 255 -3.51 -25.49 22.54
C ASP A 255 -2.84 -24.14 22.29
N GLU A 256 -2.24 -23.56 23.34
CA GLU A 256 -1.55 -22.28 23.25
C GLU A 256 -0.37 -22.31 22.28
N GLN A 257 0.42 -23.39 22.29
CA GLN A 257 1.55 -23.52 21.37
C GLN A 257 1.11 -23.66 19.91
N LEU A 258 -0.03 -24.31 19.66
CA LEU A 258 -0.61 -24.43 18.32
C LEU A 258 -1.14 -23.07 17.85
N TYR A 259 -1.92 -22.38 18.69
CA TYR A 259 -2.47 -21.07 18.39
C TYR A 259 -1.38 -20.05 18.06
N GLN A 260 -0.33 -19.95 18.89
CA GLN A 260 0.73 -18.97 18.67
C GLN A 260 1.59 -19.26 17.44
N GLN A 261 1.88 -20.54 17.16
CA GLN A 261 2.61 -20.92 15.95
C GLN A 261 1.79 -20.67 14.69
N ALA A 262 0.50 -21.03 14.69
CA ALA A 262 -0.40 -20.75 13.58
C ALA A 262 -0.58 -19.23 13.36
N ARG A 263 -0.74 -18.46 14.45
CA ARG A 263 -0.77 -16.99 14.40
C ARG A 263 0.49 -16.44 13.74
N ALA A 264 1.68 -16.83 14.20
CA ALA A 264 2.94 -16.33 13.65
C ALA A 264 3.10 -16.64 12.15
N ILE A 265 2.70 -17.84 11.69
CA ILE A 265 2.77 -18.20 10.26
C ILE A 265 1.79 -17.36 9.44
N VAL A 266 0.53 -17.25 9.87
CA VAL A 266 -0.48 -16.41 9.19
C VAL A 266 -0.05 -14.94 9.13
N THR A 267 0.50 -14.42 10.23
CA THR A 267 1.07 -13.07 10.26
C THR A 267 2.18 -12.94 9.21
N GLY A 268 3.07 -13.94 9.11
CA GLY A 268 4.11 -13.95 8.09
C GLY A 268 3.57 -14.00 6.66
N GLU A 269 2.52 -14.76 6.39
CA GLU A 269 1.84 -14.79 5.10
C GLU A 269 1.21 -13.43 4.76
N ILE A 270 0.53 -12.77 5.71
CA ILE A 270 -0.04 -11.43 5.53
C ILE A 270 1.06 -10.41 5.21
N GLN A 271 2.18 -10.45 5.95
CA GLN A 271 3.32 -9.58 5.70
C GLN A 271 3.93 -9.83 4.32
N SER A 272 4.23 -11.09 3.98
CA SER A 272 4.78 -11.47 2.67
C SER A 272 3.89 -10.99 1.52
N ILE A 273 2.59 -11.30 1.55
CA ILE A 273 1.64 -10.86 0.51
C ILE A 273 1.59 -9.33 0.41
N THR A 274 1.64 -8.63 1.56
CA THR A 274 1.61 -7.16 1.56
C THR A 274 2.84 -6.57 0.89
N TYR A 275 4.05 -7.01 1.25
CA TYR A 275 5.31 -6.45 0.73
C TYR A 275 5.70 -6.98 -0.66
N ASN A 276 5.32 -8.21 -1.01
CA ASN A 276 5.80 -8.88 -2.21
C ASN A 276 4.76 -8.95 -3.34
N GLU A 277 3.47 -8.77 -3.05
CA GLU A 277 2.41 -8.74 -4.07
C GLU A 277 1.67 -7.40 -4.10
N TYR A 278 1.11 -6.95 -2.97
CA TYR A 278 0.23 -5.78 -2.91
C TYR A 278 0.96 -4.46 -3.14
N LEU A 279 2.01 -4.16 -2.36
CA LEU A 279 2.74 -2.90 -2.47
C LEU A 279 3.44 -2.75 -3.84
N PRO A 280 4.05 -3.80 -4.42
CA PRO A 280 4.59 -3.72 -5.79
C PRO A 280 3.51 -3.47 -6.85
N ALA A 281 2.35 -4.12 -6.71
CA ALA A 281 1.21 -3.86 -7.59
C ALA A 281 0.73 -2.42 -7.46
N LEU A 282 0.70 -1.86 -6.25
CA LEU A 282 0.22 -0.50 -5.99
C LEU A 282 1.23 0.59 -6.38
N LEU A 283 2.48 0.48 -5.94
CA LEU A 283 3.50 1.54 -5.94
C LEU A 283 4.55 1.38 -7.04
N GLY A 284 4.61 0.22 -7.68
CA GLY A 284 5.70 -0.17 -8.56
C GLY A 284 6.70 -1.08 -7.85
N PHE A 285 7.41 -1.89 -8.63
CA PHE A 285 8.28 -2.96 -8.12
C PHE A 285 9.55 -2.46 -7.42
N ASP A 286 9.97 -1.22 -7.68
CA ASP A 286 11.19 -0.57 -7.18
C ASP A 286 10.90 0.51 -6.11
N ALA A 287 9.65 0.57 -5.62
CA ALA A 287 9.22 1.66 -4.75
C ALA A 287 9.76 1.58 -3.31
N LEU A 288 9.92 0.37 -2.76
CA LEU A 288 10.45 0.14 -1.42
C LEU A 288 11.89 -0.35 -1.49
N SER A 289 12.72 0.05 -0.53
CA SER A 289 14.08 -0.47 -0.41
C SER A 289 14.09 -1.94 0.00
N GLU A 290 15.17 -2.67 -0.30
CA GLU A 290 15.39 -4.01 0.27
C GLU A 290 15.40 -3.98 1.81
N TYR A 291 14.90 -5.05 2.43
CA TYR A 291 14.93 -5.22 3.89
C TYR A 291 16.38 -5.44 4.39
N GLN A 292 16.80 -4.63 5.36
CA GLN A 292 18.15 -4.71 5.94
C GLN A 292 18.20 -5.34 7.34
N GLY A 293 17.07 -5.89 7.80
CA GLY A 293 16.90 -6.41 9.16
C GLY A 293 16.26 -5.41 10.12
N TYR A 294 15.78 -5.92 11.25
CA TYR A 294 15.13 -5.13 12.30
C TYR A 294 16.05 -4.05 12.88
N ASP A 295 15.58 -2.80 12.90
CA ASP A 295 16.24 -1.64 13.51
C ASP A 295 15.42 -1.14 14.73
N PRO A 296 15.91 -1.35 15.97
CA PRO A 296 15.20 -0.90 17.18
C PRO A 296 15.16 0.63 17.35
N SER A 297 15.82 1.40 16.48
CA SER A 297 15.76 2.87 16.48
C SER A 297 14.66 3.45 15.59
N VAL A 298 14.00 2.62 14.78
CA VAL A 298 12.86 3.01 13.93
C VAL A 298 11.57 3.04 14.75
N ASP A 299 10.76 4.07 14.52
CA ASP A 299 9.41 4.19 15.07
C ASP A 299 8.36 3.69 14.06
N PRO A 300 7.75 2.51 14.27
CA PRO A 300 6.77 1.90 13.38
C PRO A 300 5.37 2.52 13.54
N SER A 301 5.15 3.44 14.48
CA SER A 301 3.82 4.00 14.75
C SER A 301 3.22 4.64 13.50
N ILE A 302 1.91 4.48 13.30
CA ILE A 302 1.21 5.00 12.13
C ILE A 302 1.19 6.53 12.15
N SER A 303 1.66 7.16 11.09
CA SER A 303 1.66 8.62 11.01
C SER A 303 0.27 9.17 10.77
N ASN A 304 0.01 10.37 11.31
CA ASN A 304 -1.28 11.03 11.18
C ASN A 304 -1.65 11.26 9.70
N ILE A 305 -0.71 11.69 8.85
CA ILE A 305 -0.97 11.92 7.43
C ILE A 305 -1.27 10.63 6.65
N PHE A 306 -0.66 9.51 7.05
CA PHE A 306 -0.94 8.20 6.46
C PHE A 306 -2.39 7.77 6.74
N SER A 307 -2.76 7.65 8.03
CA SER A 307 -4.09 7.19 8.48
C SER A 307 -5.23 8.12 8.04
N THR A 308 -4.96 9.43 8.06
CA THR A 308 -6.00 10.45 7.88
C THR A 308 -6.23 10.78 6.41
N ALA A 309 -5.22 10.65 5.56
CA ALA A 309 -5.31 11.04 4.16
C ALA A 309 -4.75 9.97 3.22
N ALA A 310 -3.44 9.70 3.27
CA ALA A 310 -2.77 8.98 2.18
C ALA A 310 -3.36 7.58 1.98
N TYR A 311 -3.52 6.79 3.05
CA TYR A 311 -4.00 5.40 2.94
C TYR A 311 -5.52 5.28 2.67
N ARG A 312 -6.23 6.42 2.61
CA ARG A 312 -7.64 6.49 2.18
C ARG A 312 -7.81 6.61 0.66
N PHE A 313 -6.73 6.43 -0.10
CA PHE A 313 -6.78 6.39 -1.56
C PHE A 313 -7.73 5.30 -2.07
N GLY A 314 -7.84 4.18 -1.33
CA GLY A 314 -8.61 3.01 -1.73
C GLY A 314 -10.10 3.28 -1.95
N HIS A 315 -10.63 4.39 -1.44
CA HIS A 315 -12.01 4.80 -1.65
C HIS A 315 -12.32 5.18 -3.11
N SER A 316 -11.31 5.59 -3.88
CA SER A 316 -11.47 5.90 -5.32
C SER A 316 -11.53 4.62 -6.18
N LEU A 317 -10.89 3.54 -5.74
CA LEU A 317 -10.83 2.25 -6.44
C LEU A 317 -12.14 1.44 -6.41
N LEU A 318 -13.11 1.85 -5.60
CA LEU A 318 -14.31 1.06 -5.32
C LEU A 318 -15.21 0.89 -6.54
N SER A 319 -15.49 -0.37 -6.88
CA SER A 319 -16.49 -0.72 -7.89
C SER A 319 -17.93 -0.49 -7.38
N PRO A 320 -18.86 0.05 -8.20
CA PRO A 320 -20.26 0.27 -7.77
C PRO A 320 -21.06 -1.04 -7.63
N GLU A 321 -20.56 -2.12 -8.21
CA GLU A 321 -21.14 -3.45 -8.12
C GLU A 321 -20.03 -4.47 -7.87
N LEU A 322 -20.22 -5.33 -6.88
CA LEU A 322 -19.38 -6.49 -6.59
C LEU A 322 -19.82 -7.65 -7.48
N GLN A 323 -18.95 -8.09 -8.38
CA GLN A 323 -19.21 -9.27 -9.20
C GLN A 323 -19.25 -10.54 -8.34
N ARG A 324 -20.19 -11.43 -8.65
CA ARG A 324 -20.24 -12.78 -8.09
C ARG A 324 -20.17 -13.78 -9.24
N LEU A 325 -19.04 -14.46 -9.37
CA LEU A 325 -18.74 -15.31 -10.51
C LEU A 325 -18.57 -16.77 -10.10
N ASN A 326 -18.98 -17.68 -10.98
CA ASN A 326 -18.61 -19.10 -10.90
C ASN A 326 -17.18 -19.28 -11.45
N SER A 327 -16.56 -20.44 -11.20
CA SER A 327 -15.22 -20.77 -11.69
C SER A 327 -15.08 -20.82 -13.22
N ASP A 328 -16.19 -20.85 -13.97
CA ASP A 328 -16.21 -20.74 -15.44
C ASP A 328 -16.35 -19.31 -15.96
N GLY A 329 -16.34 -18.31 -15.06
CA GLY A 329 -16.50 -16.89 -15.38
C GLY A 329 -17.95 -16.44 -15.61
N SER A 330 -18.92 -17.34 -15.51
CA SER A 330 -20.34 -16.96 -15.59
C SER A 330 -20.82 -16.33 -14.28
N VAL A 331 -21.78 -15.41 -14.37
CA VAL A 331 -22.41 -14.81 -13.17
C VAL A 331 -23.09 -15.91 -12.34
N ALA A 332 -22.82 -15.90 -11.04
CA ALA A 332 -23.38 -16.83 -10.06
C ALA A 332 -24.90 -16.71 -9.96
N ALA A 333 -25.56 -17.74 -9.40
CA ALA A 333 -27.02 -17.83 -9.39
C ALA A 333 -27.69 -16.73 -8.56
N GLU A 334 -26.99 -16.24 -7.55
CA GLU A 334 -27.36 -15.12 -6.69
C GLU A 334 -27.23 -13.74 -7.37
N GLY A 335 -26.63 -13.67 -8.57
CA GLY A 335 -26.42 -12.43 -9.34
C GLY A 335 -25.31 -11.55 -8.75
N ASN A 336 -24.94 -10.44 -9.40
CA ASN A 336 -24.00 -9.48 -8.79
C ASN A 336 -24.68 -8.69 -7.65
N LEU A 337 -23.90 -7.96 -6.85
CA LEU A 337 -24.37 -7.22 -5.68
C LEU A 337 -23.94 -5.75 -5.77
N ALA A 338 -24.88 -4.80 -5.75
CA ALA A 338 -24.55 -3.38 -5.68
C ALA A 338 -23.78 -3.07 -4.38
N LEU A 339 -22.78 -2.20 -4.43
CA LEU A 339 -21.92 -1.91 -3.28
C LEU A 339 -22.73 -1.33 -2.11
N GLN A 340 -23.68 -0.42 -2.38
CA GLN A 340 -24.58 0.11 -1.35
C GLN A 340 -25.40 -0.98 -0.62
N ASP A 341 -25.68 -2.11 -1.28
CA ASP A 341 -26.44 -3.24 -0.73
C ASP A 341 -25.53 -4.28 -0.03
N ALA A 342 -24.21 -4.06 -0.02
CA ALA A 342 -23.22 -4.91 0.61
C ALA A 342 -22.90 -4.53 2.06
N PHE A 343 -23.29 -3.33 2.51
CA PHE A 343 -22.85 -2.82 3.82
C PHE A 343 -23.61 -3.41 5.01
N PHE A 344 -22.89 -3.97 6.00
CA PHE A 344 -23.46 -4.61 7.19
C PHE A 344 -24.46 -5.73 6.88
N ARG A 345 -24.13 -6.58 5.90
CA ARG A 345 -24.98 -7.68 5.38
C ARG A 345 -24.37 -9.07 5.55
N PRO A 346 -24.11 -9.53 6.79
CA PRO A 346 -23.59 -10.88 7.03
C PRO A 346 -24.49 -11.99 6.46
N ASP A 347 -25.79 -11.71 6.30
CA ASP A 347 -26.74 -12.61 5.64
C ASP A 347 -26.36 -12.98 4.20
N GLN A 348 -25.62 -12.13 3.48
CA GLN A 348 -25.15 -12.47 2.14
C GLN A 348 -24.14 -13.62 2.17
N LEU A 349 -23.23 -13.66 3.16
CA LEU A 349 -22.27 -14.75 3.30
C LEU A 349 -22.90 -15.99 3.90
N VAL A 350 -23.82 -15.84 4.85
CA VAL A 350 -24.58 -16.98 5.42
C VAL A 350 -25.35 -17.73 4.34
N ASN A 351 -25.97 -17.00 3.40
CA ASN A 351 -26.81 -17.61 2.37
C ASN A 351 -26.02 -18.11 1.14
N ASN A 352 -24.92 -17.44 0.78
CA ASN A 352 -24.24 -17.66 -0.50
C ASN A 352 -22.77 -18.12 -0.36
N GLY A 353 -22.18 -18.07 0.84
CA GLY A 353 -20.75 -18.32 1.04
C GLY A 353 -19.87 -17.18 0.54
N VAL A 354 -18.57 -17.46 0.39
CA VAL A 354 -17.55 -16.47 -0.01
C VAL A 354 -17.04 -16.67 -1.45
N ASP A 355 -17.20 -17.88 -2.00
CA ASP A 355 -16.47 -18.33 -3.18
C ASP A 355 -16.76 -17.46 -4.42
N SER A 356 -18.03 -17.13 -4.68
CA SER A 356 -18.40 -16.35 -5.87
C SER A 356 -17.92 -14.89 -5.80
N LEU A 357 -17.87 -14.31 -4.60
CA LEU A 357 -17.32 -12.97 -4.37
C LEU A 357 -15.81 -12.94 -4.58
N LEU A 358 -15.08 -13.93 -4.04
CA LEU A 358 -13.63 -14.00 -4.20
C LEU A 358 -13.23 -14.23 -5.67
N GLN A 359 -13.98 -15.06 -6.40
CA GLN A 359 -13.77 -15.24 -7.84
C GLN A 359 -14.05 -13.95 -8.63
N GLY A 360 -15.11 -13.21 -8.25
CA GLY A 360 -15.44 -11.92 -8.83
C GLY A 360 -14.34 -10.88 -8.58
N ALA A 361 -13.88 -10.77 -7.32
CA ALA A 361 -12.81 -9.86 -6.93
C ALA A 361 -11.49 -10.10 -7.67
N ALA A 362 -11.15 -11.36 -7.96
CA ALA A 362 -9.98 -11.69 -8.79
C ALA A 362 -10.15 -11.34 -10.27
N THR A 363 -11.37 -11.11 -10.76
CA THR A 363 -11.62 -10.95 -12.20
C THR A 363 -11.95 -9.51 -12.56
N GLN A 364 -12.69 -8.83 -11.69
CA GLN A 364 -13.15 -7.47 -11.91
C GLN A 364 -11.99 -6.49 -11.74
N ILE A 365 -11.73 -5.68 -12.78
CA ILE A 365 -10.80 -4.55 -12.70
C ILE A 365 -11.44 -3.47 -11.83
N ALA A 366 -10.67 -2.95 -10.88
CA ALA A 366 -11.10 -1.87 -9.99
C ALA A 366 -11.35 -0.57 -10.77
N GLN A 367 -12.01 0.39 -10.12
CA GLN A 367 -12.00 1.76 -10.66
C GLN A 367 -10.59 2.34 -10.63
N GLU A 368 -10.34 3.35 -11.44
CA GLU A 368 -9.07 4.08 -11.44
C GLU A 368 -8.82 4.77 -10.09
N LEU A 369 -7.55 4.91 -9.71
CA LEU A 369 -7.14 5.74 -8.57
C LEU A 369 -7.05 7.19 -9.04
N ASP A 370 -8.11 7.95 -8.80
CA ASP A 370 -8.20 9.35 -9.12
C ASP A 370 -8.98 10.12 -8.04
N ASN A 371 -9.44 11.34 -8.34
CA ASN A 371 -10.27 12.09 -7.41
C ASN A 371 -11.73 11.62 -7.34
N GLN A 372 -12.19 10.79 -8.27
CA GLN A 372 -13.60 10.38 -8.39
C GLN A 372 -13.92 9.23 -7.44
N VAL A 373 -15.15 9.25 -6.93
CA VAL A 373 -15.64 8.26 -5.97
C VAL A 373 -17.07 7.87 -6.34
N VAL A 374 -17.34 6.57 -6.44
CA VAL A 374 -18.64 6.04 -6.84
C VAL A 374 -19.78 6.51 -5.95
N ASP A 375 -20.95 6.75 -6.55
CA ASP A 375 -22.11 7.32 -5.86
C ASP A 375 -22.59 6.47 -4.67
N ASP A 376 -22.39 5.15 -4.72
CA ASP A 376 -22.70 4.20 -3.64
C ASP A 376 -22.06 4.58 -2.29
N VAL A 377 -20.89 5.21 -2.29
CA VAL A 377 -20.22 5.70 -1.07
C VAL A 377 -20.13 7.23 -0.99
N ARG A 378 -20.27 7.94 -2.12
CA ARG A 378 -20.29 9.41 -2.14
C ARG A 378 -21.65 10.01 -1.77
N ASN A 379 -22.75 9.28 -1.97
CA ASN A 379 -24.10 9.76 -1.65
C ASN A 379 -24.92 8.80 -0.79
N PHE A 380 -24.52 7.54 -0.66
CA PHE A 380 -25.32 6.49 0.00
C PHE A 380 -24.55 5.69 1.06
N LEU A 381 -23.38 6.17 1.51
CA LEU A 381 -22.57 5.44 2.48
C LEU A 381 -23.39 5.16 3.76
N PHE A 382 -23.56 3.88 4.06
CA PHE A 382 -24.33 3.35 5.20
C PHE A 382 -25.82 3.74 5.23
N GLY A 383 -26.39 4.17 4.10
CA GLY A 383 -27.82 4.39 3.93
C GLY A 383 -28.16 5.61 3.10
N PRO A 384 -29.46 5.88 2.86
CA PRO A 384 -29.87 7.02 2.05
C PRO A 384 -29.71 8.36 2.79
N PRO A 385 -29.44 9.46 2.06
CA PRO A 385 -29.45 10.82 2.59
C PRO A 385 -30.71 11.14 3.40
N GLY A 386 -30.53 11.81 4.54
CA GLY A 386 -31.63 12.14 5.47
C GLY A 386 -32.14 10.96 6.31
N ALA A 387 -31.55 9.77 6.16
CA ALA A 387 -31.81 8.59 6.98
C ALA A 387 -30.53 8.02 7.64
N GLY A 388 -29.48 8.83 7.75
CA GLY A 388 -28.18 8.42 8.29
C GLY A 388 -27.11 8.11 7.23
N GLY A 389 -27.40 8.34 5.94
CA GLY A 389 -26.42 8.24 4.87
C GLY A 389 -25.35 9.33 4.89
N PHE A 390 -24.14 9.01 4.44
CA PHE A 390 -22.99 9.91 4.39
C PHE A 390 -22.42 10.08 2.97
N ASP A 391 -21.45 10.98 2.85
CA ASP A 391 -20.56 11.14 1.71
C ASP A 391 -19.12 10.86 2.14
N LEU A 392 -18.54 9.74 1.69
CA LEU A 392 -17.22 9.28 2.09
C LEU A 392 -16.09 10.27 1.73
N ALA A 393 -16.16 10.90 0.55
CA ALA A 393 -15.17 11.90 0.14
C ALA A 393 -15.23 13.13 1.06
N SER A 394 -16.44 13.58 1.39
CA SER A 394 -16.62 14.67 2.35
C SER A 394 -16.13 14.30 3.75
N LEU A 395 -16.35 13.06 4.21
CA LEU A 395 -15.84 12.57 5.49
C LEU A 395 -14.31 12.56 5.52
N ASN A 396 -13.64 12.12 4.45
CA ASN A 396 -12.17 12.12 4.34
C ASN A 396 -11.60 13.54 4.47
N ILE A 397 -12.15 14.49 3.72
CA ILE A 397 -11.72 15.90 3.76
C ILE A 397 -11.95 16.48 5.16
N GLN A 398 -13.14 16.26 5.74
CA GLN A 398 -13.47 16.77 7.07
C GLN A 398 -12.60 16.14 8.16
N ARG A 399 -12.24 14.85 8.02
CA ARG A 399 -11.32 14.15 8.93
C ARG A 399 -9.91 14.73 8.86
N GLY A 400 -9.40 15.04 7.66
CA GLY A 400 -8.14 15.78 7.50
C GLY A 400 -8.13 17.12 8.25
N ARG A 401 -9.24 17.87 8.17
CA ARG A 401 -9.41 19.14 8.89
C ARG A 401 -9.53 18.95 10.40
N ASP A 402 -10.26 17.95 10.86
CA ASP A 402 -10.38 17.56 12.27
C ASP A 402 -9.03 17.20 12.91
N HIS A 403 -8.18 16.51 12.15
CA HIS A 403 -6.85 16.05 12.57
C HIS A 403 -5.77 17.11 12.41
N GLY A 404 -6.12 18.30 11.93
CA GLY A 404 -5.15 19.39 11.75
C GLY A 404 -4.09 19.06 10.71
N LEU A 405 -4.42 18.30 9.67
CA LEU A 405 -3.51 18.14 8.52
C LEU A 405 -3.27 19.51 7.88
N PRO A 406 -2.05 19.77 7.39
CA PRO A 406 -1.74 21.02 6.69
C PRO A 406 -2.45 21.09 5.33
N ASP A 407 -2.26 22.20 4.59
CA ASP A 407 -2.54 22.19 3.15
C ASP A 407 -1.60 21.25 2.37
N TYR A 408 -2.02 20.85 1.18
CA TYR A 408 -1.27 19.99 0.27
C TYR A 408 0.16 20.48 -0.01
N ASN A 409 0.36 21.77 -0.23
CA ASN A 409 1.66 22.32 -0.56
C ASN A 409 2.59 22.34 0.66
N GLN A 410 2.05 22.64 1.83
CA GLN A 410 2.78 22.56 3.08
C GLN A 410 3.11 21.10 3.45
N ALA A 411 2.22 20.13 3.20
CA ALA A 411 2.52 18.70 3.35
C ALA A 411 3.70 18.28 2.46
N ARG A 412 3.72 18.73 1.18
CA ARG A 412 4.85 18.51 0.27
C ARG A 412 6.14 19.08 0.83
N ILE A 413 6.13 20.32 1.32
CA ILE A 413 7.31 20.97 1.90
C ILE A 413 7.81 20.21 3.14
N ASP A 414 6.92 19.81 4.04
CA ASP A 414 7.27 19.11 5.28
C ASP A 414 7.91 17.74 4.99
N LEU A 415 7.49 17.07 3.92
CA LEU A 415 8.05 15.81 3.44
C LEU A 415 9.26 16.00 2.50
N GLY A 416 9.75 17.23 2.33
CA GLY A 416 10.94 17.52 1.52
C GLY A 416 10.72 17.56 0.01
N LEU A 417 9.47 17.52 -0.45
CA LEU A 417 9.09 17.64 -1.85
C LEU A 417 9.02 19.11 -2.29
N ALA A 418 9.11 19.34 -3.60
CA ALA A 418 8.98 20.68 -4.15
C ALA A 418 7.51 21.14 -4.12
N PRO A 419 7.18 22.34 -3.60
CA PRO A 419 5.82 22.86 -3.66
C PRO A 419 5.44 23.20 -5.11
N VAL A 420 4.19 22.90 -5.48
CA VAL A 420 3.63 23.26 -6.78
C VAL A 420 3.37 24.76 -6.86
N GLN A 421 3.48 25.35 -8.06
CA GLN A 421 3.30 26.79 -8.28
C GLN A 421 1.96 27.11 -8.94
N SER A 422 1.32 26.11 -9.55
CA SER A 422 0.05 26.22 -10.26
C SER A 422 -0.69 24.88 -10.25
N PHE A 423 -2.00 24.91 -10.49
CA PHE A 423 -2.83 23.71 -10.54
C PHE A 423 -2.41 22.73 -11.66
N SER A 424 -1.84 23.24 -12.75
CA SER A 424 -1.28 22.43 -13.84
C SER A 424 0.06 21.76 -13.52
N ASP A 425 0.68 22.10 -12.38
CA ASP A 425 1.85 21.36 -11.88
C ASP A 425 1.44 20.14 -11.05
N ILE A 426 0.14 20.02 -10.69
CA ILE A 426 -0.40 18.88 -9.94
C ILE A 426 -0.80 17.77 -10.91
N THR A 427 -1.57 18.13 -11.95
CA THR A 427 -2.15 17.17 -12.90
C THR A 427 -1.96 17.63 -14.34
N SER A 428 -1.74 16.65 -15.22
CA SER A 428 -1.73 16.81 -16.66
C SER A 428 -3.13 16.94 -17.27
N ASP A 429 -4.19 16.62 -16.52
CA ASP A 429 -5.58 16.82 -16.93
C ASP A 429 -5.98 18.31 -16.80
N PRO A 430 -6.17 19.04 -17.92
CA PRO A 430 -6.52 20.45 -17.86
C PRO A 430 -7.91 20.71 -17.26
N ASP A 431 -8.83 19.74 -17.34
CA ASP A 431 -10.19 19.90 -16.79
C ASP A 431 -10.17 19.77 -15.26
N LEU A 432 -9.43 18.79 -14.72
CA LEU A 432 -9.21 18.66 -13.28
C LEU A 432 -8.46 19.87 -12.71
N ALA A 433 -7.37 20.31 -13.35
CA ALA A 433 -6.64 21.51 -12.93
C ALA A 433 -7.55 22.76 -12.86
N ALA A 434 -8.43 22.92 -13.84
CA ALA A 434 -9.39 24.03 -13.87
C ALA A 434 -10.47 23.91 -12.77
N LYS A 435 -10.96 22.69 -12.48
CA LYS A 435 -11.90 22.44 -11.36
C LYS A 435 -11.25 22.80 -10.01
N LEU A 436 -10.01 22.38 -9.79
CA LEU A 436 -9.25 22.71 -8.58
C LEU A 436 -9.03 24.22 -8.45
N GLU A 437 -8.64 24.90 -9.54
CA GLU A 437 -8.47 26.37 -9.56
C GLU A 437 -9.78 27.10 -9.23
N GLN A 438 -10.89 26.67 -9.84
CA GLN A 438 -12.20 27.27 -9.59
C GLN A 438 -12.64 27.10 -8.13
N LEU A 439 -12.33 25.96 -7.52
CA LEU A 439 -12.78 25.60 -6.18
C LEU A 439 -11.92 26.24 -5.08
N TYR A 440 -10.60 26.12 -5.18
CA TYR A 440 -9.66 26.56 -4.13
C TYR A 440 -9.09 27.96 -4.35
N GLY A 441 -9.03 28.44 -5.60
CA GLY A 441 -8.50 29.74 -6.00
C GLY A 441 -6.97 29.89 -5.87
N ASP A 442 -6.37 29.30 -4.84
CA ASP A 442 -4.94 29.29 -4.54
C ASP A 442 -4.49 27.85 -4.28
N VAL A 443 -3.35 27.45 -4.86
CA VAL A 443 -2.78 26.10 -4.69
C VAL A 443 -2.41 25.78 -3.24
N ASN A 444 -2.21 26.79 -2.40
CA ASN A 444 -1.91 26.62 -0.98
C ASN A 444 -3.16 26.40 -0.10
N ASN A 445 -4.34 26.20 -0.71
CA ASN A 445 -5.58 25.97 0.04
C ASN A 445 -6.10 24.52 -0.12
N ILE A 446 -5.44 23.67 -0.89
CA ILE A 446 -5.93 22.34 -1.25
C ILE A 446 -5.85 21.41 -0.03
N ASP A 447 -6.92 20.68 0.28
CA ASP A 447 -6.90 19.64 1.31
C ASP A 447 -5.99 18.48 0.86
N VAL A 448 -5.13 17.96 1.74
CA VAL A 448 -4.11 16.94 1.40
C VAL A 448 -4.69 15.73 0.66
N TRP A 449 -5.85 15.23 1.09
CA TRP A 449 -6.49 14.08 0.43
C TRP A 449 -6.87 14.37 -1.02
N VAL A 450 -7.35 15.59 -1.30
CA VAL A 450 -7.73 16.02 -2.64
C VAL A 450 -6.49 16.22 -3.51
N GLY A 451 -5.48 16.91 -2.97
CA GLY A 451 -4.25 17.19 -3.71
C GLY A 451 -3.44 15.93 -4.02
N GLY A 452 -3.32 15.00 -3.07
CA GLY A 452 -2.59 13.75 -3.27
C GLY A 452 -3.24 12.82 -4.31
N LEU A 453 -4.58 12.76 -4.35
CA LEU A 453 -5.31 12.02 -5.40
C LEU A 453 -5.30 12.71 -6.77
N ALA A 454 -5.04 14.02 -6.80
CA ALA A 454 -5.01 14.79 -8.04
C ALA A 454 -3.66 14.69 -8.76
N GLU A 455 -2.60 14.25 -8.09
CA GLU A 455 -1.28 14.15 -8.70
C GLU A 455 -1.27 13.12 -9.84
N ASP A 456 -0.59 13.46 -10.96
CA ASP A 456 -0.30 12.47 -11.99
C ASP A 456 0.46 11.28 -11.38
N HIS A 457 0.08 10.06 -11.77
CA HIS A 457 0.75 8.87 -11.28
C HIS A 457 2.21 8.83 -11.69
N LEU A 458 3.07 8.42 -10.75
CA LEU A 458 4.46 8.13 -11.03
C LEU A 458 4.56 6.92 -11.99
N PRO A 459 5.59 6.84 -12.84
CA PRO A 459 5.71 5.74 -13.79
C PRO A 459 5.68 4.37 -13.08
N GLY A 460 4.63 3.58 -13.33
CA GLY A 460 4.54 2.21 -12.84
C GLY A 460 4.00 2.11 -11.42
N SER A 461 3.53 3.22 -10.90
CA SER A 461 2.77 3.37 -9.67
C SER A 461 1.34 3.77 -10.00
N SER A 462 0.41 3.56 -9.08
CA SER A 462 -0.92 4.15 -9.10
C SER A 462 -0.99 5.41 -8.24
N MET A 463 0.15 5.92 -7.77
CA MET A 463 0.23 7.06 -6.86
C MET A 463 1.01 8.21 -7.48
N GLY A 464 0.61 9.43 -7.12
CA GLY A 464 1.47 10.60 -7.24
C GLY A 464 2.59 10.64 -6.21
N GLU A 465 3.51 11.59 -6.41
CA GLU A 465 4.73 11.77 -5.60
C GLU A 465 4.46 11.92 -4.10
N LEU A 466 3.44 12.70 -3.69
CA LEU A 466 3.13 12.95 -2.29
C LEU A 466 2.65 11.68 -1.59
N PHE A 467 1.67 10.99 -2.16
CA PHE A 467 1.11 9.78 -1.53
C PHE A 467 2.10 8.62 -1.59
N GLN A 468 2.84 8.45 -2.69
CA GLN A 468 3.91 7.46 -2.73
C GLN A 468 4.96 7.71 -1.64
N THR A 469 5.38 8.97 -1.43
CA THR A 469 6.33 9.32 -0.36
C THR A 469 5.80 8.92 1.02
N VAL A 470 4.52 9.19 1.31
CA VAL A 470 3.91 8.84 2.61
C VAL A 470 3.77 7.32 2.79
N LEU A 471 3.36 6.60 1.75
CA LEU A 471 3.18 5.15 1.80
C LEU A 471 4.52 4.43 1.96
N VAL A 472 5.53 4.80 1.17
CA VAL A 472 6.88 4.21 1.27
C VAL A 472 7.45 4.44 2.66
N ASP A 473 7.43 5.67 3.19
CA ASP A 473 7.88 5.94 4.56
C ASP A 473 7.16 5.07 5.60
N GLN A 474 5.83 4.99 5.52
CA GLN A 474 5.07 4.26 6.53
C GLN A 474 5.35 2.76 6.48
N PHE A 475 5.31 2.14 5.30
CA PHE A 475 5.52 0.70 5.16
C PHE A 475 6.98 0.32 5.44
N GLU A 476 7.97 1.11 5.06
CA GLU A 476 9.35 0.86 5.47
C GLU A 476 9.52 0.94 7.00
N ARG A 477 8.91 1.94 7.67
CA ARG A 477 8.95 2.01 9.14
C ARG A 477 8.23 0.83 9.80
N LEU A 478 7.12 0.37 9.24
CA LEU A 478 6.41 -0.82 9.72
C LEU A 478 7.26 -2.08 9.60
N ARG A 479 7.94 -2.27 8.47
CA ARG A 479 8.84 -3.40 8.23
C ARG A 479 10.07 -3.36 9.12
N ASP A 480 10.78 -2.24 9.11
CA ASP A 480 12.11 -2.12 9.70
C ASP A 480 12.04 -1.95 11.22
N GLY A 481 10.94 -1.36 11.73
CA GLY A 481 10.67 -1.20 13.16
C GLY A 481 9.95 -2.37 13.83
N ASP A 482 9.57 -3.43 13.09
CA ASP A 482 8.90 -4.60 13.63
C ASP A 482 9.89 -5.74 13.93
N ARG A 483 10.07 -6.05 15.22
CA ARG A 483 10.91 -7.17 15.67
C ARG A 483 10.34 -8.53 15.25
N PHE A 484 9.05 -8.60 14.98
CA PHE A 484 8.33 -9.79 14.55
C PHE A 484 8.05 -9.81 13.04
N TYR A 485 8.68 -8.94 12.25
CA TYR A 485 8.67 -9.05 10.80
C TYR A 485 9.15 -10.43 10.36
N TYR A 486 8.46 -11.04 9.41
CA TYR A 486 8.55 -12.47 9.15
C TYR A 486 9.96 -12.92 8.73
N GLU A 487 10.69 -12.11 7.96
CA GLU A 487 12.08 -12.39 7.60
C GLU A 487 13.05 -12.37 8.80
N ASN A 488 12.69 -11.67 9.88
CA ASN A 488 13.43 -11.66 11.14
C ASN A 488 13.04 -12.84 12.06
N VAL A 489 11.84 -13.41 11.88
CA VAL A 489 11.30 -14.49 12.71
C VAL A 489 11.60 -15.88 12.13
N PHE A 490 11.42 -16.04 10.82
CA PHE A 490 11.53 -17.31 10.11
C PHE A 490 12.84 -17.42 9.34
N THR A 491 13.31 -18.64 9.12
CA THR A 491 14.50 -18.91 8.31
C THR A 491 14.35 -20.23 7.54
N GLY A 492 15.18 -20.44 6.53
CA GLY A 492 15.26 -21.72 5.84
C GLY A 492 13.97 -22.09 5.10
N SER A 493 13.50 -23.33 5.29
CA SER A 493 12.33 -23.88 4.57
C SER A 493 11.03 -23.16 4.93
N GLN A 494 10.85 -22.74 6.19
CA GLN A 494 9.66 -22.01 6.63
C GLN A 494 9.58 -20.61 6.03
N LEU A 495 10.70 -19.88 6.02
CA LEU A 495 10.75 -18.58 5.36
C LEU A 495 10.42 -18.72 3.88
N GLN A 496 11.06 -19.67 3.19
CA GLN A 496 10.80 -19.95 1.79
C GLN A 496 9.33 -20.35 1.53
N GLU A 497 8.69 -21.08 2.45
CA GLU A 497 7.27 -21.44 2.32
C GLU A 497 6.34 -20.23 2.43
N ILE A 498 6.63 -19.31 3.34
CA ILE A 498 5.91 -18.04 3.50
C ILE A 498 6.14 -17.13 2.27
N ASP A 499 7.39 -16.99 1.81
CA ASP A 499 7.72 -16.18 0.62
C ASP A 499 7.01 -16.68 -0.65
N ASN A 500 6.84 -17.99 -0.78
CA ASN A 500 6.18 -18.58 -1.95
C ASN A 500 4.65 -18.65 -1.84
N THR A 501 4.07 -18.32 -0.68
CA THR A 501 2.62 -18.36 -0.50
C THR A 501 2.00 -17.05 -0.97
N THR A 502 1.21 -17.12 -2.04
CA THR A 502 0.48 -15.97 -2.58
C THR A 502 -0.93 -15.85 -1.99
N LEU A 503 -1.58 -14.71 -2.18
CA LEU A 503 -3.00 -14.57 -1.83
C LEU A 503 -3.89 -15.54 -2.62
N ALA A 504 -3.53 -15.84 -3.87
CA ALA A 504 -4.22 -16.84 -4.68
C ALA A 504 -4.19 -18.22 -4.02
N ASP A 505 -3.03 -18.61 -3.49
CA ASP A 505 -2.81 -19.86 -2.78
C ASP A 505 -3.67 -19.93 -1.51
N VAL A 506 -3.66 -18.88 -0.67
CA VAL A 506 -4.47 -18.83 0.57
C VAL A 506 -5.95 -18.96 0.24
N ILE A 507 -6.45 -18.28 -0.80
CA ILE A 507 -7.85 -18.39 -1.23
C ILE A 507 -8.18 -19.82 -1.68
N GLN A 508 -7.35 -20.42 -2.53
CA GLN A 508 -7.60 -21.77 -3.07
C GLN A 508 -7.48 -22.87 -2.00
N ARG A 509 -6.61 -22.70 -1.00
CA ARG A 509 -6.48 -23.62 0.15
C ARG A 509 -7.73 -23.59 1.06
N ASN A 510 -8.45 -22.45 1.09
CA ASN A 510 -9.52 -22.17 2.06
C ASN A 510 -10.92 -21.95 1.47
N SER A 511 -11.12 -22.25 0.19
CA SER A 511 -12.39 -22.12 -0.51
C SER A 511 -12.54 -23.19 -1.60
N ASN A 512 -13.65 -23.17 -2.36
CA ASN A 512 -13.76 -23.98 -3.58
C ASN A 512 -13.42 -23.19 -4.86
N VAL A 513 -12.84 -22.00 -4.72
CA VAL A 513 -12.37 -21.19 -5.84
C VAL A 513 -11.17 -21.89 -6.50
N THR A 514 -11.12 -21.88 -7.82
CA THR A 514 -10.07 -22.56 -8.60
C THR A 514 -9.74 -21.75 -9.85
N GLY A 515 -8.52 -21.87 -10.35
CA GLY A 515 -8.13 -21.22 -11.60
C GLY A 515 -7.94 -19.71 -11.47
N LEU A 516 -7.58 -19.24 -10.27
CA LEU A 516 -7.07 -17.87 -10.10
C LEU A 516 -5.72 -17.73 -10.80
N GLN A 517 -5.46 -16.52 -11.27
CA GLN A 517 -4.14 -16.08 -11.69
C GLN A 517 -3.16 -16.07 -10.50
N ASP A 518 -1.86 -16.18 -10.79
CA ASP A 518 -0.82 -16.35 -9.77
C ASP A 518 -0.77 -15.17 -8.79
N ASN A 519 -0.89 -13.94 -9.30
CA ASN A 519 -1.03 -12.71 -8.51
C ASN A 519 -2.43 -12.11 -8.74
N VAL A 520 -3.29 -12.22 -7.73
CA VAL A 520 -4.71 -11.80 -7.83
C VAL A 520 -4.91 -10.29 -7.88
N PHE A 521 -3.89 -9.48 -7.58
CA PHE A 521 -3.97 -8.02 -7.70
C PHE A 521 -4.00 -7.55 -9.15
N PHE A 522 -3.54 -8.37 -10.10
CA PHE A 522 -3.64 -8.10 -11.54
C PHE A 522 -4.76 -8.92 -12.17
N ALA A 523 -5.43 -8.35 -13.18
CA ALA A 523 -6.52 -9.02 -13.89
C ALA A 523 -6.04 -10.33 -14.55
N PRO A 524 -6.94 -11.31 -14.78
CA PRO A 524 -6.54 -12.55 -15.43
C PRO A 524 -5.93 -12.35 -16.82
N THR A 525 -6.20 -11.23 -17.51
CA THR A 525 -5.61 -10.89 -18.81
C THR A 525 -4.18 -10.34 -18.73
N VAL A 526 -3.64 -10.15 -17.53
CA VAL A 526 -2.22 -9.87 -17.31
C VAL A 526 -1.50 -11.21 -17.17
N GLU A 527 -0.44 -11.41 -17.96
CA GLU A 527 0.51 -12.49 -17.70
C GLU A 527 1.60 -11.94 -16.79
N TYR A 528 1.71 -12.51 -15.59
CA TYR A 528 2.76 -12.19 -14.64
C TYR A 528 3.80 -13.30 -14.64
N VAL A 529 5.08 -12.96 -14.83
CA VAL A 529 6.17 -13.94 -14.82
C VAL A 529 7.32 -13.48 -13.95
N ASP A 530 7.50 -14.20 -12.85
CA ASP A 530 8.65 -14.10 -11.96
C ASP A 530 9.80 -14.99 -12.48
N LEU A 531 10.90 -14.36 -12.87
CA LEU A 531 12.09 -15.04 -13.39
C LEU A 531 12.86 -15.81 -12.32
N THR A 532 12.76 -15.39 -11.06
CA THR A 532 13.36 -16.03 -9.88
C THR A 532 12.73 -17.40 -9.68
N GLN A 533 11.39 -17.44 -9.64
CA GLN A 533 10.63 -18.70 -9.53
C GLN A 533 10.92 -19.64 -10.71
N MET A 534 11.09 -19.09 -11.91
CA MET A 534 11.40 -19.84 -13.13
C MET A 534 12.89 -20.23 -13.25
N GLN A 535 13.76 -19.74 -12.36
CA GLN A 535 15.22 -19.92 -12.38
C GLN A 535 15.85 -19.51 -13.72
N ALA A 536 15.41 -18.37 -14.28
CA ALA A 536 15.76 -17.94 -15.64
C ALA A 536 16.20 -16.48 -15.71
N ASP A 537 17.50 -16.23 -15.88
CA ASP A 537 18.10 -14.88 -15.92
C ASP A 537 18.42 -14.37 -17.35
N ASN A 538 18.09 -15.15 -18.39
CA ASN A 538 18.35 -14.77 -19.78
C ASN A 538 17.22 -15.23 -20.69
N VAL A 539 16.27 -14.33 -20.94
CA VAL A 539 15.02 -14.65 -21.63
C VAL A 539 14.85 -13.85 -22.92
N THR A 540 14.14 -14.44 -23.89
CA THR A 540 13.61 -13.74 -25.07
C THR A 540 12.10 -13.78 -25.06
N ILE A 541 11.47 -12.62 -25.05
CA ILE A 541 10.04 -12.42 -25.32
C ILE A 541 9.86 -12.31 -26.83
N ARG A 542 8.99 -13.15 -27.41
CA ARG A 542 8.75 -13.16 -28.86
C ARG A 542 7.34 -13.54 -29.23
N GLN A 543 6.92 -13.10 -30.40
CA GLN A 543 5.71 -13.60 -31.04
C GLN A 543 6.00 -14.90 -31.80
N ARG A 544 5.15 -15.91 -31.62
CA ARG A 544 5.09 -17.11 -32.47
C ARG A 544 3.66 -17.43 -32.86
N GLY A 545 3.30 -17.08 -34.09
CA GLY A 545 1.91 -17.20 -34.54
C GLY A 545 1.02 -16.21 -33.79
N SER A 546 -0.02 -16.71 -33.12
CA SER A 546 -0.92 -15.94 -32.25
C SER A 546 -0.43 -15.83 -30.81
N ASN A 547 0.67 -16.50 -30.46
CA ASN A 547 1.12 -16.60 -29.09
C ASN A 547 2.28 -15.63 -28.82
N VAL A 548 2.35 -15.16 -27.58
CA VAL A 548 3.53 -14.56 -26.98
C VAL A 548 4.24 -15.67 -26.20
N GLU A 549 5.51 -15.91 -26.54
CA GLU A 549 6.37 -16.91 -25.89
C GLU A 549 7.50 -16.21 -25.14
N ILE A 550 7.79 -16.70 -23.94
CA ILE A 550 9.00 -16.37 -23.19
C ILE A 550 9.92 -17.58 -23.25
N VAL A 551 11.15 -17.36 -23.72
CA VAL A 551 12.11 -18.43 -23.98
C VAL A 551 13.37 -18.19 -23.17
N ASP A 552 13.70 -19.12 -22.29
CA ASP A 552 15.02 -19.15 -21.65
C ASP A 552 16.07 -19.48 -22.72
N ASN A 553 16.97 -18.53 -22.95
CA ASN A 553 18.01 -18.59 -23.97
C ASN A 553 19.12 -19.60 -23.62
N ARG A 554 19.32 -19.92 -22.32
CA ARG A 554 20.31 -20.90 -21.85
C ARG A 554 19.83 -22.32 -22.12
N THR A 555 18.62 -22.65 -21.70
CA THR A 555 18.06 -24.00 -21.87
C THR A 555 17.34 -24.20 -23.20
N ARG A 556 17.00 -23.10 -23.89
CA ARG A 556 16.16 -23.05 -25.11
C ARG A 556 14.74 -23.57 -24.87
N ARG A 557 14.28 -23.58 -23.63
CA ARG A 557 12.92 -23.97 -23.27
C ARG A 557 12.00 -22.76 -23.35
N VAL A 558 10.78 -23.00 -23.82
CA VAL A 558 9.68 -22.05 -23.67
C VAL A 558 9.20 -22.18 -22.23
N ILE A 559 9.34 -21.12 -21.44
CA ILE A 559 8.95 -21.11 -20.02
C ILE A 559 7.50 -20.64 -19.84
N SER A 560 7.03 -19.72 -20.69
CA SER A 560 5.60 -19.41 -20.84
C SER A 560 5.24 -19.25 -22.33
N SER A 561 4.00 -19.59 -22.67
CA SER A 561 3.41 -19.43 -24.01
C SER A 561 1.92 -19.20 -23.88
N ARG A 562 1.48 -17.95 -24.11
CA ARG A 562 0.08 -17.55 -23.98
C ARG A 562 -0.49 -16.99 -25.28
N THR A 563 -1.77 -17.23 -25.53
CA THR A 563 -2.46 -16.69 -26.71
C THR A 563 -2.71 -15.20 -26.50
N ALA A 564 -2.31 -14.37 -27.47
CA ALA A 564 -2.43 -12.91 -27.36
C ALA A 564 -3.88 -12.39 -27.36
N SER A 565 -4.88 -13.22 -27.74
CA SER A 565 -6.29 -12.82 -27.60
C SER A 565 -6.78 -12.83 -26.16
N ASP A 566 -6.03 -13.48 -25.27
CA ASP A 566 -6.41 -13.73 -23.89
C ASP A 566 -5.51 -12.92 -22.94
N MET A 567 -4.78 -11.94 -23.48
CA MET A 567 -3.73 -11.20 -22.80
C MET A 567 -3.73 -9.73 -23.22
N ASP A 568 -3.81 -8.84 -22.24
CA ASP A 568 -3.73 -7.39 -22.46
C ASP A 568 -2.32 -6.87 -22.21
N GLN A 569 -1.65 -7.40 -21.17
CA GLN A 569 -0.33 -6.98 -20.72
C GLN A 569 0.53 -8.18 -20.32
N LEU A 570 1.85 -8.03 -20.42
CA LEU A 570 2.82 -8.98 -19.87
C LEU A 570 3.77 -8.23 -18.92
N ILE A 571 3.88 -8.75 -17.71
CA ILE A 571 4.79 -8.30 -16.65
C ILE A 571 5.89 -9.34 -16.47
N ILE A 572 7.15 -8.89 -16.49
CA ILE A 572 8.32 -9.68 -16.12
C ILE A 572 8.96 -9.05 -14.89
N VAL A 573 9.22 -9.85 -13.87
CA VAL A 573 9.94 -9.43 -12.67
C VAL A 573 11.19 -10.30 -12.52
N GLY A 574 12.33 -9.66 -12.29
CA GLY A 574 13.64 -10.28 -12.09
C GLY A 574 13.97 -10.52 -10.62
N SER A 575 15.24 -10.75 -10.32
CA SER A 575 15.73 -10.96 -8.96
C SER A 575 16.96 -10.10 -8.69
N ASP A 576 17.12 -9.63 -7.45
CA ASP A 576 18.27 -8.80 -7.06
C ASP A 576 19.58 -9.62 -6.94
N ASP A 577 19.46 -10.95 -6.87
CA ASP A 577 20.58 -11.90 -6.70
C ASP A 577 21.37 -12.24 -7.96
N VAL A 578 20.75 -12.15 -9.14
CA VAL A 578 21.36 -12.56 -10.40
C VAL A 578 21.34 -11.42 -11.40
N ARG A 579 22.01 -11.64 -12.53
CA ARG A 579 22.10 -10.61 -13.57
C ARG A 579 21.23 -10.99 -14.75
N GLU A 580 20.32 -10.10 -15.09
CA GLU A 580 19.18 -10.35 -15.94
C GLU A 580 19.46 -9.82 -17.34
N GLN A 581 19.09 -10.64 -18.33
CA GLN A 581 19.09 -10.24 -19.73
C GLN A 581 17.74 -10.54 -20.34
N VAL A 582 16.91 -9.51 -20.48
CA VAL A 582 15.60 -9.60 -21.12
C VAL A 582 15.72 -9.10 -22.56
N THR A 583 15.40 -9.95 -23.53
CA THR A 583 15.37 -9.59 -24.95
C THR A 583 13.95 -9.52 -25.48
N ILE A 584 13.56 -8.37 -26.02
CA ILE A 584 12.29 -8.16 -26.71
C ILE A 584 12.51 -8.27 -28.21
N ALA A 585 11.93 -9.32 -28.81
CA ALA A 585 11.90 -9.48 -30.26
C ALA A 585 10.78 -8.65 -30.89
N PRO A 586 10.82 -8.38 -32.21
CA PRO A 586 9.72 -7.70 -32.88
C PRO A 586 8.40 -8.45 -32.74
N MET A 587 7.37 -7.71 -32.34
CA MET A 587 6.00 -8.21 -32.17
C MET A 587 5.00 -7.19 -32.72
N ASN A 588 3.80 -7.64 -33.07
CA ASN A 588 2.71 -6.73 -33.43
C ASN A 588 2.18 -6.02 -32.16
N PRO A 589 2.22 -4.68 -32.07
CA PRO A 589 1.72 -3.96 -30.89
C PRO A 589 0.25 -4.25 -30.57
N ALA A 590 -0.57 -4.53 -31.58
CA ALA A 590 -1.99 -4.86 -31.39
C ALA A 590 -2.24 -6.20 -30.68
N MET A 591 -1.19 -6.96 -30.36
CA MET A 591 -1.29 -8.20 -29.58
C MET A 591 -1.18 -7.98 -28.07
N LEU A 592 -0.68 -6.82 -27.64
CA LEU A 592 -0.53 -6.46 -26.24
C LEU A 592 -0.89 -4.98 -26.09
N PRO A 593 -2.20 -4.65 -26.04
CA PRO A 593 -2.65 -3.27 -25.94
C PRO A 593 -2.09 -2.57 -24.68
N GLY A 594 -1.94 -3.27 -23.57
CA GLY A 594 -1.33 -2.79 -22.33
C GLY A 594 0.20 -2.85 -22.30
N GLY A 595 0.83 -3.31 -23.38
CA GLY A 595 2.28 -3.31 -23.54
C GLY A 595 3.03 -4.34 -22.68
N LEU A 596 4.28 -3.99 -22.33
CA LEU A 596 5.18 -4.79 -21.50
C LEU A 596 5.61 -3.97 -20.28
N VAL A 597 5.68 -4.61 -19.11
CA VAL A 597 6.30 -4.06 -17.90
C VAL A 597 7.46 -4.97 -17.51
N ILE A 598 8.67 -4.43 -17.42
CA ILE A 598 9.87 -5.21 -17.14
C ILE A 598 10.62 -4.61 -15.94
N ASN A 599 10.57 -5.28 -14.80
CA ASN A 599 11.50 -5.05 -13.69
C ASN A 599 12.60 -6.13 -13.76
N THR A 600 13.87 -5.76 -13.70
CA THR A 600 14.99 -6.73 -13.75
C THR A 600 15.58 -7.10 -12.39
N GLY A 601 15.15 -6.46 -11.30
CA GLY A 601 15.83 -6.47 -10.00
C GLY A 601 16.96 -5.45 -9.93
N ASP A 602 17.35 -5.02 -8.73
CA ASP A 602 18.45 -4.08 -8.48
C ASP A 602 19.83 -4.81 -8.52
N ASN A 603 20.16 -5.43 -9.66
CA ASN A 603 21.47 -6.04 -9.87
C ASN A 603 22.36 -5.26 -10.84
N ASP A 604 23.64 -5.18 -10.47
CA ASP A 604 24.71 -4.59 -11.26
C ASP A 604 24.84 -5.23 -12.66
N GLY A 605 24.23 -4.56 -13.63
CA GLY A 605 24.48 -4.78 -15.04
C GLY A 605 23.37 -5.47 -15.82
N ASP A 606 22.16 -5.45 -15.30
CA ASP A 606 20.96 -5.88 -16.00
C ASP A 606 20.77 -5.17 -17.32
N THR A 607 20.17 -5.88 -18.26
CA THR A 607 20.17 -5.45 -19.65
C THR A 607 18.88 -5.80 -20.37
N LEU A 608 18.18 -4.75 -20.79
CA LEU A 608 17.04 -4.83 -21.68
C LEU A 608 17.48 -4.66 -23.14
N ILE A 609 17.15 -5.63 -23.98
CA ILE A 609 17.59 -5.67 -25.39
C ILE A 609 16.39 -5.62 -26.32
N PHE A 610 16.31 -4.61 -27.17
CA PHE A 610 15.30 -4.50 -28.21
C PHE A 610 15.89 -4.91 -29.56
N ARG A 611 15.38 -5.99 -30.15
CA ARG A 611 15.80 -6.46 -31.48
C ARG A 611 14.92 -5.84 -32.55
N GLY A 612 15.53 -5.15 -33.52
CA GLY A 612 14.84 -4.63 -34.71
C GLY A 612 14.33 -5.73 -35.65
N THR A 613 13.46 -5.35 -36.59
CA THR A 613 12.86 -6.24 -37.60
C THR A 613 13.81 -6.58 -38.75
N GLY A 614 14.96 -5.92 -38.82
CA GLY A 614 15.83 -5.90 -40.00
C GLY A 614 15.30 -5.02 -41.14
N GLY A 615 14.14 -4.39 -40.94
CA GLY A 615 13.52 -3.39 -41.81
C GLY A 615 13.78 -1.96 -41.33
N ARG A 616 12.78 -1.09 -41.44
CA ARG A 616 12.83 0.25 -40.84
C ARG A 616 12.16 0.19 -39.48
N ASP A 617 12.93 0.42 -38.43
CA ASP A 617 12.44 0.41 -37.06
C ASP A 617 12.39 1.83 -36.47
N SER A 618 11.51 2.05 -35.51
CA SER A 618 11.47 3.27 -34.68
C SER A 618 11.64 2.88 -33.22
N PHE A 619 12.61 3.50 -32.56
CA PHE A 619 12.87 3.40 -31.12
C PHE A 619 12.75 4.78 -30.50
N ILE A 620 11.92 4.92 -29.48
CA ILE A 620 11.81 6.13 -28.66
C ILE A 620 12.07 5.69 -27.22
N VAL A 621 13.10 6.24 -26.59
CA VAL A 621 13.40 6.05 -25.17
C VAL A 621 13.11 7.36 -24.47
N ASP A 622 12.21 7.35 -23.50
CA ASP A 622 11.66 8.53 -22.83
C ASP A 622 11.36 8.18 -21.37
N GLY A 623 12.04 8.85 -20.43
CA GLY A 623 12.03 8.45 -19.02
C GLY A 623 12.31 6.95 -18.82
N THR A 624 11.36 6.26 -18.19
CA THR A 624 11.35 4.80 -17.91
C THR A 624 10.63 3.97 -18.97
N THR A 625 10.43 4.52 -20.17
CA THR A 625 9.69 3.86 -21.26
C THR A 625 10.53 3.73 -22.53
N VAL A 626 10.41 2.56 -23.18
CA VAL A 626 10.89 2.33 -24.55
C VAL A 626 9.71 1.99 -25.44
N THR A 627 9.50 2.77 -26.50
CA THR A 627 8.55 2.45 -27.57
C THR A 627 9.29 1.90 -28.80
N MET A 628 9.07 0.63 -29.13
CA MET A 628 9.58 -0.01 -30.35
C MET A 628 8.44 -0.27 -31.34
N ASN A 629 8.44 0.44 -32.47
CA ASN A 629 7.42 0.29 -33.52
C ASN A 629 5.95 0.41 -33.02
N GLY A 630 5.73 1.20 -31.97
CA GLY A 630 4.42 1.42 -31.34
C GLY A 630 4.09 0.45 -30.19
N MET A 631 4.94 -0.54 -29.91
CA MET A 631 4.85 -1.34 -28.70
C MET A 631 5.56 -0.61 -27.56
N VAL A 632 4.84 -0.36 -26.48
CA VAL A 632 5.35 0.30 -25.28
C VAL A 632 5.92 -0.75 -24.33
N THR A 633 7.11 -0.47 -23.80
CA THR A 633 7.73 -1.23 -22.73
C THR A 633 8.12 -0.27 -21.63
N GLN A 634 7.45 -0.38 -20.49
CA GLN A 634 7.89 0.26 -19.28
C GLN A 634 8.96 -0.61 -18.61
N TYR A 635 9.98 0.03 -18.03
CA TYR A 635 11.03 -0.68 -17.32
C TYR A 635 11.43 0.02 -16.02
N SER A 636 11.91 -0.77 -15.07
CA SER A 636 12.51 -0.33 -13.80
C SER A 636 13.73 -1.21 -13.49
N ASP A 637 14.67 -0.70 -12.70
CA ASP A 637 15.92 -1.37 -12.31
C ASP A 637 16.80 -1.87 -13.47
N VAL A 638 16.70 -1.23 -14.64
CA VAL A 638 17.51 -1.58 -15.82
C VAL A 638 18.74 -0.67 -15.93
N GLU A 639 19.92 -1.24 -15.71
CA GLU A 639 21.19 -0.50 -15.88
C GLU A 639 21.52 -0.19 -17.36
N ARG A 640 21.17 -1.08 -18.31
CA ARG A 640 21.49 -0.89 -19.74
C ARG A 640 20.35 -1.23 -20.68
N ILE A 641 20.14 -0.33 -21.65
CA ILE A 641 19.25 -0.58 -22.78
C ILE A 641 20.09 -0.76 -24.04
N MET A 642 19.90 -1.87 -24.74
CA MET A 642 20.52 -2.14 -26.03
C MET A 642 19.50 -2.10 -27.16
N LEU A 643 19.61 -1.12 -28.04
CA LEU A 643 18.79 -0.99 -29.23
C LEU A 643 19.54 -1.53 -30.44
N ASP A 644 19.04 -2.61 -31.05
CA ASP A 644 19.62 -3.19 -32.27
C ASP A 644 19.05 -2.51 -33.53
N ALA A 645 19.51 -1.29 -33.79
CA ALA A 645 19.14 -0.47 -34.95
C ALA A 645 20.04 -0.83 -36.16
N GLN A 646 19.72 -1.97 -36.78
CA GLN A 646 20.55 -2.60 -37.80
C GLN A 646 20.60 -1.87 -39.15
N GLN A 647 19.72 -0.90 -39.41
CA GLN A 647 19.62 -0.21 -40.71
C GLN A 647 19.84 1.30 -40.61
N GLN A 648 20.37 1.91 -41.67
CA GLN A 648 20.54 3.36 -41.70
C GLN A 648 19.23 4.15 -41.73
N SER A 649 18.12 3.48 -42.02
CA SER A 649 16.77 4.06 -42.07
C SER A 649 16.07 4.09 -40.72
N ASP A 650 16.64 3.45 -39.70
CA ASP A 650 16.04 3.34 -38.38
C ASP A 650 16.02 4.72 -37.71
N ASN A 651 14.93 4.98 -37.02
CA ASN A 651 14.74 6.22 -36.26
C ASN A 651 14.97 5.92 -34.78
N VAL A 652 15.94 6.58 -34.16
CA VAL A 652 16.20 6.45 -32.73
C VAL A 652 16.11 7.82 -32.10
N VAL A 653 15.19 7.96 -31.15
CA VAL A 653 14.99 9.14 -30.30
C VAL A 653 15.27 8.71 -28.86
N ILE A 654 16.09 9.48 -28.16
CA ILE A 654 16.43 9.26 -26.76
C ILE A 654 16.24 10.62 -26.07
N ALA A 655 15.35 10.68 -25.08
CA ALA A 655 15.12 11.86 -24.27
C ALA A 655 16.31 12.16 -23.33
N ASP A 656 16.31 13.32 -22.70
CA ASP A 656 17.42 13.77 -21.85
C ASP A 656 17.37 13.18 -20.42
N ASP A 657 16.22 12.63 -20.02
CA ASP A 657 15.83 12.15 -18.69
C ASP A 657 15.75 10.62 -18.59
N VAL A 658 16.58 9.91 -19.36
CA VAL A 658 16.61 8.44 -19.36
C VAL A 658 17.55 7.93 -18.27
N ASP A 659 17.01 7.16 -17.32
CA ASP A 659 17.75 6.64 -16.16
C ASP A 659 18.66 5.43 -16.47
N ALA A 660 18.52 4.83 -17.65
CA ALA A 660 19.34 3.70 -18.09
C ALA A 660 20.40 4.10 -19.11
N ARG A 661 21.54 3.37 -19.12
CA ARG A 661 22.57 3.59 -20.16
C ARG A 661 22.12 3.02 -21.51
N VAL A 662 21.68 3.89 -22.41
CA VAL A 662 21.27 3.51 -23.78
C VAL A 662 22.45 3.31 -24.72
N MET A 663 22.49 2.15 -25.38
CA MET A 663 23.46 1.78 -26.41
C MET A 663 22.75 1.42 -27.71
N VAL A 664 23.18 2.03 -28.81
CA VAL A 664 22.63 1.76 -30.14
C VAL A 664 23.64 0.97 -30.96
N ASN A 665 23.32 -0.28 -31.26
CA ASN A 665 24.09 -1.10 -32.19
C ASN A 665 23.65 -0.78 -33.63
N GLY A 666 24.61 -0.53 -34.53
CA GLY A 666 24.35 -0.36 -35.97
C GLY A 666 24.44 1.08 -36.52
N GLN A 667 24.41 2.13 -35.69
CA GLN A 667 24.69 3.53 -36.09
C GLN A 667 25.26 4.42 -34.96
N GLN A 668 26.01 5.49 -35.31
CA GLN A 668 26.28 6.61 -34.40
C GLN A 668 25.03 7.50 -34.31
N PRO A 669 24.57 7.90 -33.10
CA PRO A 669 23.35 8.69 -32.94
C PRO A 669 23.43 10.04 -33.68
N GLN A 670 22.36 10.42 -34.40
CA GLN A 670 22.24 11.76 -34.97
C GLN A 670 21.89 12.75 -33.88
N ASN A 671 22.92 13.33 -33.28
CA ASN A 671 22.80 14.36 -32.27
C ASN A 671 22.21 15.65 -32.91
N ASN A 672 20.93 15.93 -32.65
CA ASN A 672 20.19 17.06 -33.23
C ASN A 672 20.51 18.42 -32.59
N ASN A 673 21.69 18.59 -31.99
CA ASN A 673 22.15 19.88 -31.46
C ASN A 673 23.63 20.17 -31.77
N ARG A 674 23.95 20.43 -33.05
CA ARG A 674 25.20 21.13 -33.40
C ARG A 674 25.02 22.65 -33.24
N ARG A 675 25.31 23.17 -32.05
CA ARG A 675 25.72 24.58 -31.91
C ARG A 675 27.05 24.78 -32.64
N ARG A 676 27.08 25.77 -33.54
CA ARG A 676 28.27 26.17 -34.32
C ARG A 676 29.43 26.60 -33.39
N PRO A 677 30.70 26.33 -33.75
CA PRO A 677 31.85 26.74 -32.95
C PRO A 677 32.11 28.24 -33.11
N GLY A 678 32.00 29.00 -32.01
CA GLY A 678 32.35 30.42 -31.97
C GLY A 678 32.61 30.94 -30.56
N ASN A 679 33.88 31.29 -30.31
CA ASN A 679 34.42 32.06 -29.18
C ASN A 679 34.46 31.43 -27.77
N ARG A 680 35.63 30.87 -27.43
CA ARG A 680 36.10 30.66 -26.05
C ARG A 680 36.50 32.00 -25.40
N PRO A 681 36.08 32.29 -24.16
CA PRO A 681 36.87 33.06 -23.19
C PRO A 681 37.81 32.12 -22.40
N PRO A 682 38.88 32.64 -21.78
CA PRO A 682 40.00 31.82 -21.30
C PRO A 682 39.70 31.04 -20.02
N GLN A 683 40.25 29.81 -19.99
CA GLN A 683 40.26 28.88 -18.86
C GLN A 683 40.99 29.48 -17.64
N ARG A 684 40.38 29.37 -16.45
CA ARG A 684 41.13 29.37 -15.18
C ARG A 684 41.58 27.94 -14.89
N GLN A 685 42.88 27.78 -14.63
CA GLN A 685 43.50 26.51 -14.23
C GLN A 685 43.07 26.10 -12.81
N PRO A 686 42.91 24.79 -12.55
CA PRO A 686 42.75 24.26 -11.20
C PRO A 686 44.12 24.12 -10.51
N GLN A 687 44.23 24.62 -9.27
CA GLN A 687 45.34 24.30 -8.38
C GLN A 687 45.05 22.97 -7.68
N THR A 688 45.84 21.96 -8.00
CA THR A 688 46.02 20.76 -7.18
C THR A 688 47.16 21.00 -6.18
N ALA A 689 46.98 20.59 -4.92
CA ALA A 689 48.06 20.48 -3.95
C ALA A 689 48.05 19.07 -3.36
N GLN A 690 49.00 18.25 -3.82
CA GLN A 690 49.40 17.01 -3.17
C GLN A 690 50.31 17.32 -1.97
N VAL A 691 50.08 16.61 -0.88
CA VAL A 691 50.91 16.55 0.32
C VAL A 691 51.99 15.50 0.10
N ASP A 692 53.24 15.80 0.47
CA ASP A 692 54.29 14.79 0.64
C ASP A 692 55.12 15.07 1.91
N MET A 693 55.41 14.00 2.65
CA MET A 693 55.99 14.00 3.99
C MET A 693 57.54 14.02 3.99
N ASN A 694 58.16 14.79 4.90
CA ASN A 694 59.07 14.27 5.94
C ASN A 694 59.81 15.35 6.79
N ASN A 695 59.46 15.37 8.08
CA ASN A 695 60.31 15.18 9.28
C ASN A 695 61.56 16.07 9.58
N THR A 696 61.56 16.76 10.73
CA THR A 696 62.53 16.51 11.84
C THR A 696 62.11 17.15 13.19
N ASN A 697 62.02 16.29 14.22
CA ASN A 697 62.42 16.44 15.64
C ASN A 697 61.95 17.61 16.54
N ASN A 698 61.14 17.31 17.57
CA ASN A 698 61.66 17.02 18.93
C ASN A 698 60.54 16.61 19.91
N ARG A 699 60.88 15.67 20.81
CA ARG A 699 60.00 15.02 21.82
C ARG A 699 59.74 15.87 23.09
N PRO A 700 58.72 15.50 23.90
CA PRO A 700 58.08 16.33 24.93
C PRO A 700 58.48 15.97 26.37
N PRO A 701 57.90 16.65 27.39
CA PRO A 701 57.68 16.05 28.69
C PRO A 701 56.19 15.93 29.06
N GLN A 702 55.96 14.93 29.91
CA GLN A 702 54.72 14.39 30.46
C GLN A 702 53.97 15.34 31.41
N ALA A 703 52.67 15.09 31.62
CA ALA A 703 52.03 15.28 32.91
C ALA A 703 50.77 14.40 33.08
N SER A 704 50.67 13.78 34.26
CA SER A 704 49.47 13.25 34.92
C SER A 704 49.73 13.41 36.43
N PRO A 705 48.80 13.12 37.35
CA PRO A 705 47.42 13.61 37.53
C PRO A 705 47.24 14.17 38.98
N VAL A 706 45.98 14.30 39.46
CA VAL A 706 45.48 14.19 40.88
C VAL A 706 44.77 15.42 41.50
N ASN A 707 43.51 15.16 41.89
CA ASN A 707 42.66 15.62 43.02
C ASN A 707 43.04 16.84 43.87
N ASN A 708 42.06 17.67 44.28
CA ASN A 708 41.30 17.51 45.55
C ASN A 708 40.36 18.71 45.89
N ASN A 709 39.11 18.37 46.26
CA ASN A 709 38.39 18.78 47.47
C ASN A 709 37.87 20.23 47.75
N THR A 710 36.52 20.30 47.85
CA THR A 710 35.65 20.76 48.98
C THR A 710 35.24 22.21 49.31
N PHE A 711 33.94 22.27 49.69
CA PHE A 711 33.25 23.00 50.79
C PHE A 711 32.69 24.44 50.58
N THR A 712 31.35 24.49 50.43
CA THR A 712 30.30 25.25 51.18
C THR A 712 30.21 26.79 51.33
N GLN A 713 28.96 27.23 51.11
CA GLN A 713 28.08 28.08 51.94
C GLN A 713 28.27 29.61 52.07
N THR A 714 27.14 30.26 51.72
CA THR A 714 26.35 31.31 52.42
C THR A 714 26.75 32.79 52.44
N ASN A 715 25.73 33.56 51.99
CA ASN A 715 25.09 34.72 52.63
C ASN A 715 25.48 36.16 52.25
N GLN A 716 24.45 36.83 51.71
CA GLN A 716 23.92 38.17 52.05
C GLN A 716 24.80 39.38 51.72
N THR A 717 24.31 40.53 51.27
CA THR A 717 23.09 41.24 51.69
C THR A 717 22.80 42.44 50.76
N GLN A 718 21.49 42.76 50.60
CA GLN A 718 20.88 44.12 50.59
C GLN A 718 21.14 45.11 49.43
N GLN A 719 20.22 45.98 49.01
CA GLN A 719 18.78 46.23 49.19
C GLN A 719 18.44 47.49 48.36
N ASN A 720 17.24 47.56 47.76
CA ASN A 720 16.25 48.68 47.84
C ASN A 720 15.22 48.53 46.71
N GLN A 721 14.02 47.99 46.98
CA GLN A 721 12.80 48.66 47.51
C GLN A 721 12.02 49.52 46.48
N ARG A 722 11.06 48.88 45.76
CA ARG A 722 9.56 48.94 45.86
C ARG A 722 8.90 50.14 46.61
N PRO A 723 7.54 50.33 46.59
CA PRO A 723 6.44 49.79 45.76
C PRO A 723 5.33 50.84 45.40
N VAL A 724 4.20 50.45 44.77
CA VAL A 724 2.83 50.40 45.39
C VAL A 724 1.77 49.76 44.45
N ARG A 725 1.01 48.85 45.09
CA ARG A 725 -0.21 48.05 44.87
C ARG A 725 -1.39 48.48 43.95
N ARG A 726 -1.97 47.42 43.35
CA ARG A 726 -3.38 46.94 43.31
C ARG A 726 -4.54 47.95 43.21
N ARG A 727 -5.39 47.76 42.19
CA ARG A 727 -6.68 47.07 42.37
C ARG A 727 -6.81 45.97 41.34
#